data_AF-A0A9X5EHK3-F1
#
_entry.id   AF-A0A9X5EHK3-F1
#
_cell.length_a   1.000
_cell.length_b   1.000
_cell.length_c   1.000
_cell.angle_alpha   90.00
_cell.angle_beta   90.00
_cell.angle_gamma   90.00
#
_symmetry.space_group_name_H-M   'P 1'
#
loop_
_entity.id
_entity.type
_entity.pdbx_description
1 polymer ?
#
loop_
_entity_poly.entity_id
_entity_poly.type
_entity_poly.pdbx_seq_one_letter_code
_entity_poly.pdbx_strand_id
1 'polypeptide(L)'
;MAAEQGSRRRSGAWRWLFAALVAVCSCGWGEAFASAVQLPLTVYAQDSGLTSLSVVRMYEDRDGFLWVGTEKGLYRFDGLGFNALGQAQGFQTSEVISLDEDSDGHLWVASRAGLQRRGRNGKFDWVRPDGKPLFADRGQTLAADGRGGMLVVSGHRLLQLAQDAAGLWTAGPLEPAAETGAGDTTAVLHRNGTTWFGCGSTLCRLRNGVLTRYGTGQGVPADKWLGLLASRDGSLWARGIRHVIRLAPGASEFTVHDMPGGHTEVAASSIDIVEDRAGRIVTRTDVGIARWDGAKWELYDPGNGLPDVGVSSMVADQDGMIWMGTYGRGVYYWSSADAVENWTSAQGLSGSLVWSIARGDAHSVWLAGEAGGEVIVPEEGRAHRWPLAVPPPTQAHAVIADRDGAIWYFLFDGRVLKYEPATKRTTEVGVLPYLVRGALLDRAGRFWAYTLGGLYEVDAAAHEVKPAAPSLIPSTMCSDMAEDADGRLWAACSSGLYRRNAQGWARVRVQPDELPGGYENVAVTPDGKLWLSSLQPGLFVGHVGDGSDVTVAPVDDPLLADTRFYFLRSDRRGRLWAGGGNGVDVLDQGAWVRLSMRDGLLWDETNHGAFFADDDGTVWIGAPIGLTHVLDTEQLLAPRQIRPLLLASSYGGHDVAPSATVAFRNAAALVLRFGAAGNSAGHPVRFRYRLSGVDEGWVDTAQREVRYASLPPGDYRFELTAVDVNRRSRSEPVAFTLTVSPPWWLTPWAYAGEAAAVLLLIVLAWRWRTRLLIAHAQRLEGIVQKRTAELRQSLQARRMLLAHVGHDLRAPLGAIMNAVRRWRVGDAGRDYPRIIERHVRQQMELIDDLLEFSRGELTGLQLEPQAGYLHGFIHDVAEQASLLVERHGNRFECRFDERMPAVVVADFRRLRQVLLNLLGNAAKFTHDGTVVFRVDAVPERVGRVRLVFTVEDTGIGMDAGALESLQQPFTRGGNATQHEGSGLGLAIVVQLLQHMGAQLDAESAPGSGSRFSFGADFDVANEDELEAEFEAGGDIGDVDGEGRAILVVEPHPMRRAVLCDLLDGYGFESIPAADAASALDIVRREPPVLVVTEQRLPGSDGWRLLHAIRQLDPSVPVLLYAALSPRRPPGGSLEFDDVLLKPATAAEFMACVMRLVEPVTDNETGAAG
;
A
#
# COMPACT_ATOMS: atom_id res chain seq x y z
N MET A 1 -31.02 99.23 1.67
CA MET A 1 -32.20 99.13 2.55
C MET A 1 -32.89 97.80 2.30
N ALA A 2 -33.06 97.01 3.35
CA ALA A 2 -33.91 95.82 3.47
C ALA A 2 -33.64 94.62 2.53
N ALA A 3 -32.50 93.93 2.71
CA ALA A 3 -32.36 92.50 2.35
C ALA A 3 -31.15 91.80 3.04
N GLU A 4 -30.79 92.20 4.28
CA GLU A 4 -29.77 91.54 5.10
C GLU A 4 -30.36 91.23 6.47
N GLN A 5 -31.12 90.13 6.64
CA GLN A 5 -31.38 89.55 7.98
C GLN A 5 -32.05 88.15 7.98
N GLY A 6 -31.91 87.33 6.92
CA GLY A 6 -32.68 86.08 6.79
C GLY A 6 -31.97 84.72 6.92
N SER A 7 -30.64 84.60 6.76
CA SER A 7 -30.03 83.26 6.51
C SER A 7 -29.01 82.73 7.52
N ARG A 8 -28.78 83.39 8.66
CA ARG A 8 -27.78 82.94 9.67
C ARG A 8 -28.27 81.92 10.71
N ARG A 9 -29.46 81.32 10.55
CA ARG A 9 -29.98 80.32 11.52
C ARG A 9 -30.10 78.87 11.00
N ARG A 10 -29.58 78.54 9.80
CA ARG A 10 -29.68 77.17 9.25
C ARG A 10 -28.37 76.37 9.15
N SER A 11 -27.20 76.93 9.50
CA SER A 11 -25.91 76.23 9.34
C SER A 11 -25.40 75.48 10.58
N GLY A 12 -26.05 75.60 11.75
CA GLY A 12 -25.67 74.87 12.97
C GLY A 12 -26.34 73.50 13.14
N ALA A 13 -27.57 73.36 12.63
CA ALA A 13 -28.35 72.13 12.79
C ALA A 13 -27.87 70.99 11.87
N TRP A 14 -27.38 71.32 10.67
CA TRP A 14 -26.88 70.31 9.72
C TRP A 14 -25.55 69.69 10.14
N ARG A 15 -24.66 70.42 10.82
CA ARG A 15 -23.39 69.85 11.31
C ARG A 15 -23.60 68.90 12.49
N TRP A 16 -24.58 69.18 13.36
CA TRP A 16 -24.94 68.27 14.45
C TRP A 16 -25.78 67.08 13.97
N LEU A 17 -26.67 67.26 12.98
CA LEU A 17 -27.39 66.13 12.36
C LEU A 17 -26.47 65.25 11.51
N PHE A 18 -25.45 65.80 10.84
CA PHE A 18 -24.47 65.01 10.10
C PHE A 18 -23.46 64.33 11.03
N ALA A 19 -23.01 64.99 12.11
CA ALA A 19 -22.18 64.35 13.13
C ALA A 19 -22.95 63.30 13.95
N ALA A 20 -24.25 63.50 14.20
CA ALA A 20 -25.11 62.50 14.83
C ALA A 20 -25.49 61.37 13.88
N LEU A 21 -25.68 61.62 12.57
CA LEU A 21 -25.84 60.54 11.58
C LEU A 21 -24.54 59.77 11.40
N VAL A 22 -23.39 60.41 11.37
CA VAL A 22 -22.09 59.73 11.31
C VAL A 22 -21.84 58.96 12.59
N ALA A 23 -22.17 59.48 13.78
CA ALA A 23 -22.05 58.77 15.06
C ALA A 23 -23.09 57.65 15.25
N VAL A 24 -24.31 57.77 14.70
CA VAL A 24 -25.32 56.70 14.73
C VAL A 24 -25.06 55.64 13.63
N CYS A 25 -24.45 56.02 12.50
CA CYS A 25 -23.94 55.09 11.50
C CYS A 25 -22.62 54.41 11.90
N SER A 26 -21.82 55.01 12.79
CA SER A 26 -20.59 54.39 13.34
C SER A 26 -20.79 53.67 14.69
N CYS A 27 -21.97 53.75 15.30
CA CYS A 27 -22.31 53.00 16.52
C CYS A 27 -23.41 51.93 16.32
N GLY A 28 -23.89 51.70 15.11
CA GLY A 28 -25.02 50.79 14.83
C GLY A 28 -24.72 49.59 13.94
N TRP A 29 -23.52 49.51 13.37
CA TRP A 29 -23.10 48.42 12.49
C TRP A 29 -21.77 47.91 13.03
N GLY A 30 -21.85 47.10 14.08
CA GLY A 30 -20.78 46.12 14.30
C GLY A 30 -20.89 45.15 13.14
N GLU A 31 -20.19 45.45 12.04
CA GLU A 31 -19.91 44.43 11.04
C GLU A 31 -19.29 43.26 11.80
N ALA A 32 -19.98 42.12 11.78
CA ALA A 32 -19.41 40.88 12.25
C ALA A 32 -18.23 40.61 11.33
N PHE A 33 -17.02 40.95 11.78
CA PHE A 33 -15.81 40.59 11.07
C PHE A 33 -15.80 39.07 10.93
N ALA A 34 -16.07 38.59 9.72
CA ALA A 34 -15.71 37.23 9.33
C ALA A 34 -14.22 37.08 9.68
N SER A 35 -13.87 36.01 10.38
CA SER A 35 -12.47 35.74 10.72
C SER A 35 -11.74 35.56 9.38
N ALA A 36 -10.89 36.47 8.97
CA ALA A 36 -10.37 36.46 7.60
C ALA A 36 -9.02 35.70 7.53
N VAL A 37 -9.10 34.43 7.90
CA VAL A 37 -8.00 33.47 7.84
C VAL A 37 -8.47 32.18 7.17
N GLN A 38 -7.57 31.50 6.49
CA GLN A 38 -7.81 30.17 5.96
C GLN A 38 -7.74 29.16 7.11
N LEU A 39 -8.79 28.36 7.29
CA LEU A 39 -8.86 27.37 8.35
C LEU A 39 -7.89 26.20 8.09
N PRO A 40 -7.17 25.72 9.11
CA PRO A 40 -6.38 24.49 9.04
C PRO A 40 -7.29 23.25 9.01
N LEU A 41 -7.72 22.87 7.80
CA LEU A 41 -8.64 21.75 7.58
C LEU A 41 -7.93 20.54 6.97
N THR A 42 -8.08 19.39 7.62
CA THR A 42 -7.75 18.09 7.05
C THR A 42 -8.98 17.49 6.38
N VAL A 43 -8.86 17.05 5.13
CA VAL A 43 -9.99 16.49 4.35
C VAL A 43 -9.88 14.96 4.28
N TYR A 44 -10.99 14.28 4.50
CA TYR A 44 -11.15 12.85 4.32
C TYR A 44 -12.27 12.57 3.31
N ALA A 45 -11.91 11.94 2.19
CA ALA A 45 -12.81 11.63 1.09
C ALA A 45 -12.67 10.16 0.65
N GLN A 46 -12.81 9.87 -0.65
CA GLN A 46 -12.80 8.51 -1.19
C GLN A 46 -11.45 7.80 -1.00
N ASP A 47 -10.35 8.55 -1.12
CA ASP A 47 -8.98 8.11 -0.85
C ASP A 47 -8.78 7.62 0.59
N SER A 48 -9.58 8.15 1.51
CA SER A 48 -9.56 7.80 2.93
C SER A 48 -10.49 6.64 3.28
N GLY A 49 -11.19 6.04 2.30
CA GLY A 49 -12.09 4.89 2.48
C GLY A 49 -13.59 5.22 2.54
N LEU A 50 -13.99 6.49 2.42
CA LEU A 50 -15.40 6.88 2.36
C LEU A 50 -15.97 6.70 0.95
N THR A 51 -16.71 5.61 0.71
CA THR A 51 -17.35 5.38 -0.61
C THR A 51 -18.57 6.28 -0.88
N SER A 52 -19.06 6.97 0.15
CA SER A 52 -20.13 7.97 0.06
C SER A 52 -19.73 9.23 0.81
N LEU A 53 -19.73 10.36 0.12
CA LEU A 53 -19.25 11.65 0.63
C LEU A 53 -20.35 12.53 1.23
N SER A 54 -21.61 12.11 1.12
CA SER A 54 -22.76 12.77 1.75
C SER A 54 -22.92 12.28 3.18
N VAL A 55 -22.30 12.98 4.12
CA VAL A 55 -22.38 12.66 5.55
C VAL A 55 -23.72 13.13 6.10
N VAL A 56 -24.40 12.28 6.86
CA VAL A 56 -25.71 12.59 7.46
C VAL A 56 -25.58 12.78 8.96
N ARG A 57 -24.81 11.91 9.63
CA ARG A 57 -24.62 11.94 11.08
C ARG A 57 -23.23 11.48 11.44
N MET A 58 -22.63 12.08 12.46
CA MET A 58 -21.41 11.59 13.07
C MET A 58 -21.58 11.39 14.57
N TYR A 59 -20.79 10.49 15.12
CA TYR A 59 -20.75 10.19 16.54
C TYR A 59 -19.37 9.64 16.88
N GLU A 60 -18.79 10.05 18.01
CA GLU A 60 -17.60 9.42 18.54
C GLU A 60 -17.98 8.55 19.73
N ASP A 61 -17.55 7.29 19.72
CA ASP A 61 -17.80 6.37 20.84
C ASP A 61 -16.83 6.58 22.01
N ARG A 62 -17.12 5.94 23.14
CA ARG A 62 -16.26 6.01 24.34
C ARG A 62 -14.86 5.46 24.13
N ASP A 63 -14.66 4.60 23.13
CA ASP A 63 -13.35 4.06 22.78
C ASP A 63 -12.53 5.01 21.87
N GLY A 64 -13.13 6.13 21.44
CA GLY A 64 -12.48 7.16 20.62
C GLY A 64 -12.56 6.88 19.11
N PHE A 65 -13.44 5.98 18.68
CA PHE A 65 -13.69 5.77 17.26
C PHE A 65 -14.75 6.75 16.75
N LEU A 66 -14.42 7.45 15.68
CA LEU A 66 -15.39 8.25 14.94
C LEU A 66 -16.24 7.35 14.03
N TRP A 67 -17.54 7.39 14.22
CA TRP A 67 -18.55 6.75 13.40
C TRP A 67 -19.19 7.78 12.47
N VAL A 68 -19.25 7.47 11.19
CA VAL A 68 -19.79 8.34 10.15
C VAL A 68 -20.93 7.60 9.44
N GLY A 69 -22.14 8.08 9.65
CA GLY A 69 -23.32 7.69 8.91
C GLY A 69 -23.49 8.54 7.66
N THR A 70 -23.67 7.88 6.51
CA THR A 70 -23.88 8.53 5.21
C THR A 70 -25.22 8.12 4.61
N GLU A 71 -25.56 8.70 3.46
CA GLU A 71 -26.74 8.31 2.69
C GLU A 71 -26.70 6.87 2.18
N LYS A 72 -25.51 6.24 2.17
CA LYS A 72 -25.30 4.89 1.62
C LYS A 72 -24.74 3.89 2.62
N GLY A 73 -24.53 4.24 3.89
CA GLY A 73 -24.04 3.27 4.87
C GLY A 73 -23.39 3.87 6.10
N LEU A 74 -22.73 3.01 6.87
CA LEU A 74 -22.03 3.35 8.11
C LEU A 74 -20.54 3.07 7.96
N TYR A 75 -19.72 3.99 8.45
CA TYR A 75 -18.27 3.90 8.42
C TYR A 75 -17.71 4.11 9.81
N ARG A 76 -16.57 3.49 10.10
CA ARG A 76 -15.78 3.72 11.31
C ARG A 76 -14.37 4.17 10.93
N PHE A 77 -13.94 5.30 11.48
CA PHE A 77 -12.57 5.77 11.42
C PHE A 77 -11.75 5.11 12.53
N ASP A 78 -10.61 4.52 12.19
CA ASP A 78 -9.72 3.82 13.13
C ASP A 78 -8.44 4.61 13.47
N GLY A 79 -8.45 5.92 13.20
CA GLY A 79 -7.29 6.82 13.33
C GLY A 79 -6.36 6.82 12.12
N LEU A 80 -6.63 5.99 11.11
CA LEU A 80 -5.84 5.91 9.88
C LEU A 80 -6.69 5.92 8.61
N GLY A 81 -7.93 5.44 8.67
CA GLY A 81 -8.86 5.50 7.54
C GLY A 81 -10.27 5.06 7.92
N PHE A 82 -11.20 5.24 6.99
CA PHE A 82 -12.60 4.83 7.12
C PHE A 82 -12.81 3.42 6.61
N ASN A 83 -13.41 2.58 7.44
CA ASN A 83 -13.83 1.23 7.08
C ASN A 83 -15.35 1.17 7.00
N ALA A 84 -15.89 0.67 5.88
CA ALA A 84 -17.33 0.48 5.72
C ALA A 84 -17.84 -0.73 6.53
N LEU A 85 -18.99 -0.57 7.17
CA LEU A 85 -19.69 -1.64 7.87
C LEU A 85 -20.86 -2.12 6.99
N GLY A 86 -21.01 -3.44 6.88
CA GLY A 86 -22.05 -4.03 6.05
C GLY A 86 -22.49 -5.40 6.53
N GLN A 87 -22.96 -6.21 5.58
CA GLN A 87 -23.60 -7.50 5.86
C GLN A 87 -22.68 -8.48 6.60
N ALA A 88 -21.35 -8.40 6.38
CA ALA A 88 -20.37 -9.23 7.09
C ALA A 88 -20.42 -9.04 8.62
N GLN A 89 -20.74 -7.82 9.09
CA GLN A 89 -20.91 -7.50 10.50
C GLN A 89 -22.39 -7.53 10.93
N GLY A 90 -23.31 -7.97 10.06
CA GLY A 90 -24.75 -7.97 10.32
C GLY A 90 -25.45 -6.61 10.15
N PHE A 91 -24.74 -5.59 9.67
CA PHE A 91 -25.33 -4.27 9.43
C PHE A 91 -26.06 -4.23 8.08
N GLN A 92 -27.31 -3.75 8.07
CA GLN A 92 -28.07 -3.53 6.85
C GLN A 92 -27.72 -2.16 6.27
N THR A 93 -26.91 -2.15 5.21
CA THR A 93 -26.52 -0.92 4.51
C THR A 93 -27.74 -0.13 4.06
N SER A 94 -27.86 1.10 4.57
CA SER A 94 -28.96 2.03 4.33
C SER A 94 -28.54 3.45 4.74
N GLU A 95 -29.34 4.46 4.42
CA GLU A 95 -29.15 5.83 4.92
C GLU A 95 -29.20 5.83 6.45
N VAL A 96 -28.10 6.24 7.08
CA VAL A 96 -28.00 6.37 8.54
C VAL A 96 -28.63 7.70 8.95
N ILE A 97 -29.57 7.63 9.88
CA ILE A 97 -30.33 8.80 10.37
C ILE A 97 -29.69 9.33 11.66
N SER A 98 -29.34 8.42 12.57
CA SER A 98 -28.88 8.79 13.92
C SER A 98 -28.04 7.70 14.55
N LEU A 99 -27.14 8.11 15.44
CA LEU A 99 -26.14 7.28 16.11
C LEU A 99 -26.05 7.72 17.57
N ASP A 100 -26.02 6.77 18.51
CA ASP A 100 -25.68 7.02 19.92
C ASP A 100 -25.22 5.73 20.61
N GLU A 101 -24.57 5.83 21.76
CA GLU A 101 -24.05 4.70 22.54
C GLU A 101 -24.79 4.57 23.88
N ASP A 102 -25.25 3.35 24.21
CA ASP A 102 -25.94 3.12 25.49
C ASP A 102 -24.98 3.12 26.71
N SER A 103 -25.54 3.01 27.91
CA SER A 103 -24.72 2.97 29.14
C SER A 103 -23.76 1.77 29.20
N ASP A 104 -24.05 0.70 28.46
CA ASP A 104 -23.29 -0.56 28.47
C ASP A 104 -22.19 -0.62 27.39
N GLY A 105 -22.08 0.43 26.56
CA GLY A 105 -21.09 0.57 25.50
C GLY A 105 -21.49 -0.02 24.16
N HIS A 106 -22.80 -0.20 23.90
CA HIS A 106 -23.27 -0.68 22.60
C HIS A 106 -23.66 0.49 21.72
N LEU A 107 -23.18 0.47 20.48
CA LEU A 107 -23.55 1.47 19.46
C LEU A 107 -24.94 1.17 18.91
N TRP A 108 -25.81 2.16 18.92
CA TRP A 108 -27.13 2.13 18.33
C TRP A 108 -27.15 2.91 17.03
N VAL A 109 -27.76 2.35 16.00
CA VAL A 109 -27.81 2.93 14.66
C VAL A 109 -29.25 2.92 14.18
N ALA A 110 -29.84 4.11 14.10
CA ALA A 110 -31.10 4.30 13.40
C ALA A 110 -30.82 4.54 11.92
N SER A 111 -31.36 3.67 11.07
CA SER A 111 -31.29 3.80 9.61
C SER A 111 -32.68 3.82 9.00
N ARG A 112 -32.78 4.10 7.69
CA ARG A 112 -34.07 3.94 6.97
C ARG A 112 -34.56 2.50 6.89
N ALA A 113 -33.70 1.52 7.11
CA ALA A 113 -34.09 0.12 7.22
C ALA A 113 -34.65 -0.23 8.62
N GLY A 114 -34.43 0.62 9.63
CA GLY A 114 -34.85 0.43 11.02
C GLY A 114 -33.69 0.57 12.00
N LEU A 115 -33.95 0.18 13.25
CA LEU A 115 -33.01 0.30 14.36
C LEU A 115 -32.17 -0.98 14.55
N GLN A 116 -30.84 -0.82 14.57
CA GLN A 116 -29.90 -1.91 14.87
C GLN A 116 -28.97 -1.51 16.04
N ARG A 117 -28.54 -2.50 16.82
CA ARG A 117 -27.62 -2.34 17.96
C ARG A 117 -26.40 -3.22 17.76
N ARG A 118 -25.20 -2.67 17.95
CA ARG A 118 -23.93 -3.38 17.86
C ARG A 118 -23.58 -4.03 19.20
N GLY A 119 -23.52 -5.35 19.24
CA GLY A 119 -23.04 -6.13 20.37
C GLY A 119 -21.53 -5.94 20.62
N ARG A 120 -21.05 -6.37 21.80
CA ARG A 120 -19.61 -6.40 22.14
C ARG A 120 -18.77 -7.32 21.25
N ASN A 121 -19.41 -8.30 20.61
CA ASN A 121 -18.79 -9.15 19.57
C ASN A 121 -18.58 -8.42 18.24
N GLY A 122 -18.97 -7.14 18.15
CA GLY A 122 -18.85 -6.31 16.97
C GLY A 122 -19.91 -6.52 15.90
N LYS A 123 -20.92 -7.38 16.14
CA LYS A 123 -22.02 -7.65 15.22
C LYS A 123 -23.25 -6.80 15.52
N PHE A 124 -24.03 -6.50 14.49
CA PHE A 124 -25.27 -5.76 14.60
C PHE A 124 -26.48 -6.69 14.64
N ASP A 125 -27.35 -6.46 15.61
CA ASP A 125 -28.63 -7.15 15.79
C ASP A 125 -29.79 -6.17 15.62
N TRP A 126 -30.93 -6.67 15.12
CA TRP A 126 -32.14 -5.86 14.97
C TRP A 126 -32.80 -5.59 16.31
N VAL A 127 -33.16 -4.33 16.56
CA VAL A 127 -34.00 -3.96 17.70
C VAL A 127 -35.44 -3.86 17.22
N ARG A 128 -36.28 -4.80 17.65
CA ARG A 128 -37.69 -4.90 17.25
C ARG A 128 -38.61 -4.91 18.48
N PRO A 129 -39.01 -3.73 18.96
CA PRO A 129 -39.94 -3.62 20.06
C PRO A 129 -41.27 -4.30 19.72
N ASP A 130 -41.78 -5.15 20.60
CA ASP A 130 -43.02 -5.92 20.41
C ASP A 130 -43.04 -6.73 19.09
N GLY A 131 -41.86 -7.15 18.62
CA GLY A 131 -41.68 -7.88 17.36
C GLY A 131 -41.84 -7.05 16.08
N LYS A 132 -42.01 -5.73 16.19
CA LYS A 132 -42.23 -4.82 15.04
C LYS A 132 -40.97 -3.99 14.74
N PRO A 133 -40.71 -3.65 13.46
CA PRO A 133 -39.70 -2.67 13.12
C PRO A 133 -40.03 -1.30 13.73
N LEU A 134 -39.01 -0.62 14.25
CA LEU A 134 -39.09 0.76 14.69
C LEU A 134 -38.25 1.66 13.77
N PHE A 135 -38.83 2.77 13.34
CA PHE A 135 -38.18 3.76 12.49
C PHE A 135 -38.09 5.10 13.22
N ALA A 136 -36.89 5.67 13.27
CA ALA A 136 -36.69 7.02 13.79
C ALA A 136 -37.03 8.06 12.72
N ASP A 137 -37.54 9.23 13.13
CA ASP A 137 -37.81 10.29 12.16
C ASP A 137 -36.50 10.91 11.68
N ARG A 138 -36.48 11.37 10.42
CA ARG A 138 -35.28 11.93 9.80
C ARG A 138 -34.84 13.20 10.54
N GLY A 139 -33.55 13.29 10.85
CA GLY A 139 -32.96 14.43 11.58
C GLY A 139 -33.15 14.40 13.09
N GLN A 140 -33.72 13.32 13.66
CA GLN A 140 -33.88 13.18 15.10
C GLN A 140 -32.64 12.55 15.76
N THR A 141 -32.36 12.99 16.99
CA THR A 141 -31.30 12.40 17.82
C THR A 141 -31.82 11.16 18.56
N LEU A 142 -30.94 10.18 18.71
CA LEU A 142 -31.07 9.13 19.72
C LEU A 142 -30.46 9.67 21.02
N ALA A 143 -30.95 9.23 22.17
CA ALA A 143 -30.36 9.55 23.46
C ALA A 143 -30.43 8.37 24.42
N ALA A 144 -29.28 7.89 24.89
CA ALA A 144 -29.21 6.82 25.89
C ALA A 144 -30.00 7.19 27.16
N ASP A 145 -30.80 6.26 27.68
CA ASP A 145 -31.68 6.51 28.84
C ASP A 145 -30.99 6.34 30.21
N GLY A 146 -29.71 5.95 30.19
CA GLY A 146 -28.89 5.68 31.38
C GLY A 146 -29.15 4.34 32.08
N ARG A 147 -29.98 3.46 31.51
CA ARG A 147 -30.37 2.15 32.09
C ARG A 147 -30.22 0.99 31.08
N GLY A 148 -29.35 1.14 30.09
CA GLY A 148 -29.16 0.18 28.99
C GLY A 148 -30.22 0.26 27.89
N GLY A 149 -31.12 1.24 27.96
CA GLY A 149 -32.14 1.54 26.96
C GLY A 149 -31.81 2.77 26.11
N MET A 150 -32.77 3.17 25.29
CA MET A 150 -32.61 4.27 24.33
C MET A 150 -33.90 5.08 24.21
N LEU A 151 -33.77 6.41 24.16
CA LEU A 151 -34.85 7.31 23.80
C LEU A 151 -34.84 7.53 22.29
N VAL A 152 -35.99 7.35 21.66
CA VAL A 152 -36.15 7.44 20.20
C VAL A 152 -37.34 8.31 19.86
N VAL A 153 -37.17 9.21 18.90
CA VAL A 153 -38.29 9.98 18.34
C VAL A 153 -38.83 9.25 17.09
N SER A 154 -40.09 8.84 17.14
CA SER A 154 -40.76 8.13 16.05
C SER A 154 -42.20 8.63 15.88
N GLY A 155 -42.53 9.08 14.67
CA GLY A 155 -43.82 9.69 14.36
C GLY A 155 -44.11 10.89 15.25
N HIS A 156 -43.10 11.77 15.43
CA HIS A 156 -43.16 12.99 16.22
C HIS A 156 -43.41 12.78 17.73
N ARG A 157 -43.18 11.55 18.23
CA ARG A 157 -43.39 11.17 19.63
C ARG A 157 -42.10 10.63 20.23
N LEU A 158 -41.83 11.03 21.47
CA LEU A 158 -40.70 10.53 22.25
C LEU A 158 -41.06 9.18 22.91
N LEU A 159 -40.35 8.14 22.49
CA LEU A 159 -40.50 6.77 22.98
C LEU A 159 -39.27 6.37 23.82
N GLN A 160 -39.51 5.60 24.86
CA GLN A 160 -38.47 4.92 25.63
C GLN A 160 -38.41 3.44 25.24
N LEU A 161 -37.21 2.98 24.89
CA LEU A 161 -36.90 1.59 24.62
C LEU A 161 -36.24 0.93 25.82
N ALA A 162 -36.78 -0.19 26.26
CA ALA A 162 -36.22 -1.01 27.33
C ALA A 162 -36.44 -2.50 27.05
N GLN A 163 -35.61 -3.35 27.66
CA GLN A 163 -35.84 -4.80 27.66
C GLN A 163 -36.76 -5.20 28.81
N ASP A 164 -37.70 -6.10 28.54
CA ASP A 164 -38.50 -6.75 29.58
C ASP A 164 -37.70 -7.84 30.32
N ALA A 165 -38.32 -8.48 31.31
CA ALA A 165 -37.68 -9.55 32.09
C ALA A 165 -37.31 -10.79 31.25
N ALA A 166 -37.86 -10.94 30.04
CA ALA A 166 -37.54 -12.01 29.10
C ALA A 166 -36.45 -11.61 28.08
N GLY A 167 -35.94 -10.38 28.16
CA GLY A 167 -34.93 -9.82 27.25
C GLY A 167 -35.51 -9.34 25.90
N LEU A 168 -36.83 -9.27 25.76
CA LEU A 168 -37.49 -8.73 24.58
C LEU A 168 -37.58 -7.21 24.67
N TRP A 169 -37.38 -6.55 23.53
CA TRP A 169 -37.50 -5.10 23.44
C TRP A 169 -38.97 -4.67 23.53
N THR A 170 -39.23 -3.61 24.28
CA THR A 170 -40.53 -2.94 24.38
C THR A 170 -40.34 -1.44 24.11
N ALA A 171 -41.36 -0.81 23.54
CA ALA A 171 -41.37 0.63 23.26
C ALA A 171 -42.62 1.26 23.89
N GLY A 172 -42.41 2.14 24.86
CA GLY A 172 -43.49 2.89 25.50
C GLY A 172 -43.30 4.40 25.30
N PRO A 173 -44.37 5.21 25.35
CA PRO A 173 -44.20 6.65 25.41
C PRO A 173 -43.50 7.02 26.73
N LEU A 174 -42.70 8.09 26.71
CA LEU A 174 -42.03 8.57 27.91
C LEU A 174 -43.04 9.29 28.83
N GLU A 175 -43.39 8.73 29.99
CA GLU A 175 -44.33 9.38 30.93
C GLU A 175 -43.65 10.44 31.81
N PRO A 176 -44.31 11.59 32.11
CA PRO A 176 -45.68 12.00 31.75
C PRO A 176 -45.78 12.80 30.43
N ALA A 177 -44.80 12.68 29.52
CA ALA A 177 -44.83 13.43 28.26
C ALA A 177 -45.98 13.00 27.34
N ALA A 178 -46.50 11.77 27.51
CA ALA A 178 -47.66 11.25 26.79
C ALA A 178 -48.97 11.92 27.22
N GLU A 179 -49.16 12.15 28.53
CA GLU A 179 -50.39 12.68 29.13
C GLU A 179 -50.61 14.18 28.86
N THR A 180 -49.56 14.93 28.53
CA THR A 180 -49.56 16.41 28.48
C THR A 180 -49.62 17.01 27.07
N GLY A 181 -49.75 16.18 26.03
CA GLY A 181 -49.86 16.66 24.64
C GLY A 181 -48.55 17.23 24.07
N ALA A 182 -47.40 16.71 24.50
CA ALA A 182 -46.09 17.02 23.92
C ALA A 182 -45.89 16.36 22.53
N GLY A 183 -46.91 16.41 21.67
CA GLY A 183 -46.78 16.03 20.27
C GLY A 183 -45.86 17.01 19.54
N ASP A 184 -45.10 16.51 18.56
CA ASP A 184 -44.09 17.25 17.80
C ASP A 184 -42.75 17.41 18.52
N THR A 185 -42.16 16.26 18.91
CA THR A 185 -40.78 16.19 19.40
C THR A 185 -39.77 16.32 18.26
N THR A 186 -38.70 17.10 18.46
CA THR A 186 -37.76 17.48 17.38
C THR A 186 -36.28 17.20 17.63
N ALA A 187 -35.85 17.18 18.88
CA ALA A 187 -34.51 16.78 19.30
C ALA A 187 -34.60 16.32 20.75
N VAL A 188 -33.76 15.37 21.16
CA VAL A 188 -33.68 14.85 22.52
C VAL A 188 -32.24 14.82 23.01
N LEU A 189 -32.05 15.18 24.27
CA LEU A 189 -30.80 15.09 25.01
C LEU A 189 -31.10 14.52 26.39
N HIS A 190 -30.44 13.44 26.77
CA HIS A 190 -30.53 12.89 28.12
C HIS A 190 -29.18 12.99 28.82
N ARG A 191 -29.15 13.59 30.01
CA ARG A 191 -27.94 13.66 30.84
C ARG A 191 -28.29 13.73 32.31
N ASN A 192 -27.62 12.93 33.14
CA ASN A 192 -27.77 12.93 34.60
C ASN A 192 -29.23 12.84 35.09
N GLY A 193 -30.03 11.94 34.49
CA GLY A 193 -31.44 11.75 34.84
C GLY A 193 -32.36 12.89 34.44
N THR A 194 -31.89 13.83 33.62
CA THR A 194 -32.68 14.92 33.04
C THR A 194 -32.77 14.74 31.53
N THR A 195 -33.99 14.71 31.00
CA THR A 195 -34.25 14.67 29.56
C THR A 195 -34.72 16.04 29.10
N TRP A 196 -33.99 16.63 28.17
CA TRP A 196 -34.39 17.83 27.44
C TRP A 196 -34.86 17.43 26.05
N PHE A 197 -35.93 18.05 25.58
CA PHE A 197 -36.43 17.83 24.23
C PHE A 197 -37.20 19.03 23.70
N GLY A 198 -37.16 19.23 22.38
CA GLY A 198 -38.08 20.16 21.72
C GLY A 198 -39.51 19.64 21.77
N CYS A 199 -40.48 20.50 22.05
CA CYS A 199 -41.89 20.15 22.13
C CYS A 199 -42.73 21.22 21.40
N GLY A 200 -42.94 21.02 20.10
CA GLY A 200 -43.50 22.03 19.19
C GLY A 200 -42.55 23.21 19.00
N SER A 201 -43.04 24.43 19.29
CA SER A 201 -42.24 25.66 19.24
C SER A 201 -41.51 26.00 20.56
N THR A 202 -41.55 25.10 21.54
CA THR A 202 -41.05 25.30 22.92
C THR A 202 -40.01 24.25 23.31
N LEU A 203 -39.33 24.44 24.44
CA LEU A 203 -38.46 23.43 25.05
C LEU A 203 -39.11 22.79 26.27
N CYS A 204 -38.93 21.48 26.41
CA CYS A 204 -39.43 20.69 27.53
C CYS A 204 -38.27 20.04 28.29
N ARG A 205 -38.40 20.00 29.62
CA ARG A 205 -37.48 19.31 30.53
C ARG A 205 -38.25 18.31 31.37
N LEU A 206 -37.82 17.06 31.35
CA LEU A 206 -38.28 16.03 32.27
C LEU A 206 -37.17 15.70 33.27
N ARG A 207 -37.45 15.90 34.56
CA ARG A 207 -36.53 15.53 35.66
C ARG A 207 -37.31 14.98 36.83
N ASN A 208 -36.94 13.80 37.33
CA ASN A 208 -37.60 13.14 38.45
C ASN A 208 -39.14 13.00 38.26
N GLY A 209 -39.58 12.71 37.04
CA GLY A 209 -41.02 12.61 36.71
C GLY A 209 -41.76 13.95 36.58
N VAL A 210 -41.08 15.08 36.79
CA VAL A 210 -41.66 16.42 36.64
C VAL A 210 -41.34 16.98 35.25
N LEU A 211 -42.38 17.23 34.45
CA LEU A 211 -42.28 17.90 33.16
C LEU A 211 -42.40 19.42 33.34
N THR A 212 -41.40 20.17 32.87
CA THR A 212 -41.40 21.64 32.81
C THR A 212 -41.35 22.10 31.35
N ARG A 213 -42.25 22.98 30.93
CA ARG A 213 -42.24 23.59 29.59
C ARG A 213 -41.73 25.03 29.68
N TYR A 214 -40.83 25.38 28.77
CA TYR A 214 -40.20 26.70 28.63
C TYR A 214 -40.66 27.35 27.33
N GLY A 215 -41.35 28.48 27.45
CA GLY A 215 -41.80 29.28 26.31
C GLY A 215 -41.22 30.70 26.35
N THR A 216 -41.87 31.61 25.63
CA THR A 216 -41.40 33.00 25.48
C THR A 216 -41.23 33.74 26.80
N GLY A 217 -42.10 33.46 27.78
CA GLY A 217 -42.00 34.03 29.14
C GLY A 217 -40.79 33.55 29.95
N GLN A 218 -40.08 32.52 29.51
CA GLN A 218 -38.84 32.02 30.12
C GLN A 218 -37.63 32.18 29.19
N GLY A 219 -37.70 33.09 28.21
CA GLY A 219 -36.61 33.36 27.27
C GLY A 219 -36.45 32.35 26.13
N VAL A 220 -37.45 31.49 25.89
CA VAL A 220 -37.45 30.54 24.76
C VAL A 220 -38.34 31.08 23.64
N PRO A 221 -37.78 31.68 22.57
CA PRO A 221 -38.56 32.17 21.43
C PRO A 221 -39.25 31.02 20.70
N ALA A 222 -40.29 31.33 19.93
CA ALA A 222 -40.99 30.32 19.14
C ALA A 222 -40.13 29.84 17.97
N ASP A 223 -39.59 28.62 18.09
CA ASP A 223 -38.70 28.02 17.09
C ASP A 223 -38.78 26.49 17.11
N LYS A 224 -38.31 25.85 16.04
CA LYS A 224 -38.13 24.41 15.98
C LYS A 224 -36.75 24.05 16.51
N TRP A 225 -36.68 23.50 17.72
CA TRP A 225 -35.41 23.20 18.41
C TRP A 225 -34.81 21.88 17.92
N LEU A 226 -33.72 21.96 17.13
CA LEU A 226 -33.14 20.82 16.41
C LEU A 226 -31.79 20.35 16.98
N GLY A 227 -31.11 21.18 17.77
CA GLY A 227 -29.85 20.84 18.42
C GLY A 227 -29.90 21.13 19.91
N LEU A 228 -29.36 20.22 20.72
CA LEU A 228 -29.27 20.37 22.17
C LEU A 228 -27.88 19.93 22.63
N LEU A 229 -27.24 20.75 23.47
CA LEU A 229 -25.92 20.48 24.02
C LEU A 229 -25.90 20.82 25.50
N ALA A 230 -25.56 19.85 26.34
CA ALA A 230 -25.19 20.12 27.72
C ALA A 230 -23.69 20.38 27.78
N SER A 231 -23.30 21.65 27.95
CA SER A 231 -21.91 22.06 27.98
C SER A 231 -21.19 21.60 29.26
N ARG A 232 -19.85 21.55 29.24
CA ARG A 232 -19.02 21.19 30.40
C ARG A 232 -19.14 22.17 31.56
N ASP A 233 -19.46 23.43 31.27
CA ASP A 233 -19.73 24.45 32.29
C ASP A 233 -21.05 24.23 33.06
N GLY A 234 -21.88 23.26 32.62
CA GLY A 234 -23.19 22.93 33.19
C GLY A 234 -24.36 23.68 32.53
N SER A 235 -24.11 24.52 31.54
CA SER A 235 -25.14 25.20 30.76
C SER A 235 -25.82 24.23 29.81
N LEU A 236 -27.09 24.52 29.49
CA LEU A 236 -27.76 23.92 28.33
C LEU A 236 -27.79 24.93 27.19
N TRP A 237 -27.24 24.55 26.05
CA TRP A 237 -27.39 25.25 24.80
C TRP A 237 -28.44 24.56 23.94
N ALA A 238 -29.29 25.34 23.29
CA ALA A 238 -30.27 24.86 22.34
C ALA A 238 -30.22 25.66 21.04
N ARG A 239 -30.30 24.94 19.93
CA ARG A 239 -30.20 25.47 18.58
C ARG A 239 -31.51 25.23 17.83
N GLY A 240 -32.22 26.30 17.52
CA GLY A 240 -33.41 26.33 16.69
C GLY A 240 -33.07 26.50 15.21
N ILE A 241 -34.07 26.73 14.36
CA ILE A 241 -33.83 27.11 12.94
C ILE A 241 -33.35 28.55 12.86
N ARG A 242 -33.85 29.44 13.73
CA ARG A 242 -33.62 30.89 13.69
C ARG A 242 -32.93 31.44 14.93
N HIS A 243 -32.92 30.68 16.01
CA HIS A 243 -32.38 31.13 17.28
C HIS A 243 -31.32 30.20 17.88
N VAL A 244 -30.43 30.77 18.67
CA VAL A 244 -29.54 30.05 19.60
C VAL A 244 -29.83 30.55 21.00
N ILE A 245 -30.07 29.65 21.95
CA ILE A 245 -30.36 30.03 23.34
C ILE A 245 -29.50 29.25 24.32
N ARG A 246 -29.25 29.85 25.47
CA ARG A 246 -28.49 29.28 26.58
C ARG A 246 -29.27 29.37 27.88
N LEU A 247 -29.30 28.29 28.63
CA LEU A 247 -29.68 28.28 30.04
C LEU A 247 -28.42 28.10 30.88
N ALA A 248 -28.00 29.15 31.57
CA ALA A 248 -26.84 29.08 32.45
C ALA A 248 -27.07 28.12 33.64
N PRO A 249 -26.01 27.59 34.26
CA PRO A 249 -26.15 26.66 35.38
C PRO A 249 -26.91 27.31 36.54
N GLY A 250 -28.00 26.68 36.97
CA GLY A 250 -28.86 27.18 38.06
C GLY A 250 -29.81 28.32 37.68
N ALA A 251 -29.76 28.84 36.45
CA ALA A 251 -30.71 29.84 35.98
C ALA A 251 -32.12 29.24 35.76
N SER A 252 -33.14 30.10 35.82
CA SER A 252 -34.53 29.75 35.56
C SER A 252 -35.01 30.14 34.16
N GLU A 253 -34.28 31.03 33.48
CA GLU A 253 -34.64 31.61 32.18
C GLU A 253 -33.50 31.48 31.18
N PHE A 254 -33.85 31.32 29.90
CA PHE A 254 -32.91 31.27 28.79
C PHE A 254 -32.52 32.67 28.33
N THR A 255 -31.28 32.81 27.86
CA THR A 255 -30.79 33.99 27.16
C THR A 255 -30.62 33.68 25.67
N VAL A 256 -30.95 34.65 24.83
CA VAL A 256 -30.80 34.54 23.36
C VAL A 256 -29.38 34.97 22.96
N HIS A 257 -28.75 34.16 22.12
CA HIS A 257 -27.39 34.31 21.63
C HIS A 257 -27.36 34.16 20.10
N ASP A 258 -28.25 34.86 19.39
CA ASP A 258 -28.35 34.75 17.93
C ASP A 258 -27.10 35.32 17.22
N MET A 259 -26.80 34.77 16.05
CA MET A 259 -25.68 35.23 15.23
C MET A 259 -26.06 36.52 14.50
N PRO A 260 -25.10 37.46 14.34
CA PRO A 260 -25.32 38.69 13.59
C PRO A 260 -25.62 38.41 12.10
N GLY A 261 -26.21 39.39 11.41
CA GLY A 261 -26.39 39.34 9.95
C GLY A 261 -27.46 38.38 9.41
N GLY A 262 -28.19 37.66 10.27
CA GLY A 262 -29.20 36.69 9.83
C GLY A 262 -28.66 35.30 9.50
N HIS A 263 -27.35 35.07 9.71
CA HIS A 263 -26.66 33.79 9.50
C HIS A 263 -27.16 32.63 10.40
N THR A 264 -28.11 32.93 11.28
CA THR A 264 -28.75 31.94 12.15
C THR A 264 -29.81 31.13 11.40
N GLU A 265 -30.40 31.61 10.30
CA GLU A 265 -31.50 30.91 9.62
C GLU A 265 -31.01 29.76 8.73
N VAL A 266 -31.27 28.51 9.13
CA VAL A 266 -30.80 27.32 8.40
C VAL A 266 -31.95 26.38 8.08
N ALA A 267 -32.20 26.14 6.80
CA ALA A 267 -33.15 25.12 6.34
C ALA A 267 -32.53 23.72 6.48
N ALA A 268 -32.69 23.09 7.65
CA ALA A 268 -32.18 21.74 7.91
C ALA A 268 -33.17 20.88 8.70
N SER A 269 -33.07 19.56 8.51
CA SER A 269 -33.81 18.58 9.32
C SER A 269 -33.20 18.35 10.70
N SER A 270 -31.92 18.70 10.88
CA SER A 270 -31.14 18.60 12.12
C SER A 270 -30.07 19.68 12.13
N ILE A 271 -29.70 20.18 13.31
CA ILE A 271 -28.63 21.17 13.46
C ILE A 271 -27.77 20.77 14.65
N ASP A 272 -26.50 20.47 14.41
CA ASP A 272 -25.57 20.11 15.47
C ASP A 272 -25.00 21.38 16.13
N ILE A 273 -24.84 21.30 17.45
CA ILE A 273 -24.22 22.30 18.30
C ILE A 273 -23.25 21.56 19.22
N VAL A 274 -21.97 21.93 19.16
CA VAL A 274 -20.87 21.19 19.80
C VAL A 274 -20.01 22.15 20.62
N GLU A 275 -19.18 21.60 21.50
CA GLU A 275 -18.25 22.35 22.34
C GLU A 275 -16.81 21.95 21.99
N ASP A 276 -15.96 22.92 21.67
CA ASP A 276 -14.54 22.66 21.39
C ASP A 276 -13.71 22.54 22.68
N ARG A 277 -12.43 22.17 22.57
CA ARG A 277 -11.50 21.99 23.70
C ARG A 277 -11.46 23.16 24.69
N ALA A 278 -11.58 24.40 24.22
CA ALA A 278 -11.53 25.60 25.04
C ALA A 278 -12.87 25.93 25.73
N GLY A 279 -13.92 25.13 25.49
CA GLY A 279 -15.26 25.36 26.02
C GLY A 279 -16.10 26.33 25.18
N ARG A 280 -15.64 26.64 23.96
CA ARG A 280 -16.37 27.52 23.03
C ARG A 280 -17.39 26.70 22.26
N ILE A 281 -18.47 27.36 21.85
CA ILE A 281 -19.62 26.69 21.22
C ILE A 281 -19.54 26.85 19.72
N VAL A 282 -19.64 25.75 18.99
CA VAL A 282 -19.60 25.73 17.52
C VAL A 282 -20.91 25.17 16.98
N THR A 283 -21.50 25.86 16.00
CA THR A 283 -22.72 25.44 15.31
C THR A 283 -22.65 25.88 13.84
N ARG A 284 -23.43 25.22 12.97
CA ARG A 284 -23.50 25.62 11.55
C ARG A 284 -24.30 26.91 11.34
N THR A 285 -23.98 27.59 10.25
CA THR A 285 -24.73 28.70 9.66
C THR A 285 -25.37 28.28 8.34
N ASP A 286 -25.92 29.25 7.61
CA ASP A 286 -26.44 29.11 6.25
C ASP A 286 -25.33 28.88 5.22
N VAL A 287 -24.15 29.47 5.41
CA VAL A 287 -23.01 29.41 4.49
C VAL A 287 -21.81 28.61 5.01
N GLY A 288 -21.74 28.32 6.30
CA GLY A 288 -20.58 27.66 6.91
C GLY A 288 -20.79 27.33 8.39
N ILE A 289 -19.91 27.84 9.27
CA ILE A 289 -19.98 27.63 10.73
C ILE A 289 -19.79 28.93 11.51
N ALA A 290 -20.20 28.90 12.78
CA ALA A 290 -19.99 29.97 13.74
C ALA A 290 -19.41 29.41 15.04
N ARG A 291 -18.45 30.13 15.63
CA ARG A 291 -17.83 29.83 16.93
C ARG A 291 -18.12 30.96 17.92
N TRP A 292 -18.69 30.64 19.08
CA TRP A 292 -18.93 31.57 20.17
C TRP A 292 -17.73 31.57 21.13
N ASP A 293 -17.00 32.67 21.20
CA ASP A 293 -15.78 32.81 22.01
C ASP A 293 -16.05 33.14 23.50
N GLY A 294 -17.32 33.30 23.88
CA GLY A 294 -17.73 33.75 25.22
C GLY A 294 -18.32 35.17 25.22
N ALA A 295 -18.02 35.97 24.20
CA ALA A 295 -18.46 37.36 24.06
C ALA A 295 -19.12 37.67 22.70
N LYS A 296 -18.64 37.09 21.61
CA LYS A 296 -19.13 37.30 20.23
C LYS A 296 -19.11 36.01 19.41
N TRP A 297 -19.82 36.05 18.28
CA TRP A 297 -19.74 35.02 17.24
C TRP A 297 -18.64 35.36 16.24
N GLU A 298 -17.78 34.39 15.98
CA GLU A 298 -16.86 34.36 14.84
C GLU A 298 -17.49 33.53 13.73
N LEU A 299 -17.58 34.09 12.54
CA LEU A 299 -18.19 33.43 11.38
C LEU A 299 -17.09 32.95 10.43
N TYR A 300 -17.29 31.75 9.90
CA TYR A 300 -16.42 31.11 8.92
C TYR A 300 -17.26 30.61 7.74
N ASP A 301 -16.85 30.96 6.53
CA ASP A 301 -17.55 30.68 5.27
C ASP A 301 -16.60 30.03 4.23
N PRO A 302 -17.02 29.78 2.98
CA PRO A 302 -16.14 29.20 1.97
C PRO A 302 -14.86 30.00 1.66
N GLY A 303 -14.84 31.31 1.91
CA GLY A 303 -13.66 32.16 1.85
C GLY A 303 -12.59 31.81 2.90
N ASN A 304 -12.96 31.04 3.93
CA ASN A 304 -12.05 30.51 4.94
C ASN A 304 -11.56 29.09 4.64
N GLY A 305 -11.84 28.56 3.44
CA GLY A 305 -11.47 27.20 3.06
C GLY A 305 -12.51 26.14 3.39
N LEU A 306 -13.65 26.53 3.98
CA LEU A 306 -14.77 25.62 4.11
C LEU A 306 -15.33 25.25 2.73
N PRO A 307 -15.89 24.06 2.58
CA PRO A 307 -16.49 23.66 1.33
C PRO A 307 -17.72 24.51 1.01
N ASP A 308 -17.89 24.87 -0.26
CA ASP A 308 -19.12 25.46 -0.80
C ASP A 308 -20.23 24.39 -0.98
N VAL A 309 -20.33 23.49 -0.02
CA VAL A 309 -21.44 22.55 0.19
C VAL A 309 -21.68 22.52 1.70
N GLY A 310 -22.85 22.99 2.15
CA GLY A 310 -23.08 23.26 3.57
C GLY A 310 -22.72 22.09 4.51
N VAL A 311 -22.35 22.44 5.74
CA VAL A 311 -22.01 21.49 6.81
C VAL A 311 -23.29 20.73 7.23
N SER A 312 -23.28 19.41 7.14
CA SER A 312 -24.44 18.57 7.42
C SER A 312 -24.48 18.04 8.85
N SER A 313 -23.32 17.71 9.43
CA SER A 313 -23.20 17.20 10.79
C SER A 313 -21.88 17.64 11.43
N MET A 314 -21.83 17.73 12.75
CA MET A 314 -20.61 18.03 13.49
C MET A 314 -20.51 17.24 14.78
N VAL A 315 -19.29 16.88 15.16
CA VAL A 315 -18.98 16.28 16.47
C VAL A 315 -17.63 16.81 16.96
N ALA A 316 -17.52 17.06 18.26
CA ALA A 316 -16.23 17.31 18.89
C ALA A 316 -15.66 15.96 19.36
N ASP A 317 -14.40 15.68 19.04
CA ASP A 317 -13.74 14.47 19.53
C ASP A 317 -13.35 14.58 21.02
N GLN A 318 -12.81 13.51 21.61
CA GLN A 318 -12.41 13.48 23.02
C GLN A 318 -11.34 14.53 23.36
N ASP A 319 -10.54 14.96 22.38
CA ASP A 319 -9.55 16.03 22.52
C ASP A 319 -10.15 17.43 22.32
N GLY A 320 -11.44 17.51 21.95
CA GLY A 320 -12.22 18.72 21.73
C GLY A 320 -12.00 19.35 20.35
N MET A 321 -11.45 18.61 19.39
CA MET A 321 -11.29 19.05 18.01
C MET A 321 -12.54 18.74 17.20
N ILE A 322 -12.82 19.56 16.18
CA ILE A 322 -14.12 19.53 15.50
C ILE A 322 -14.02 18.73 14.20
N TRP A 323 -14.87 17.72 14.10
CA TRP A 323 -15.16 16.99 12.87
C TRP A 323 -16.44 17.55 12.23
N MET A 324 -16.41 17.75 10.91
CA MET A 324 -17.49 18.32 10.13
C MET A 324 -17.81 17.42 8.93
N GLY A 325 -19.04 16.96 8.84
CA GLY A 325 -19.58 16.26 7.68
C GLY A 325 -20.20 17.25 6.70
N THR A 326 -20.23 16.88 5.42
CA THR A 326 -20.78 17.74 4.35
C THR A 326 -21.80 17.00 3.49
N TYR A 327 -22.61 17.75 2.74
CA TYR A 327 -23.50 17.21 1.69
C TYR A 327 -22.73 16.89 0.39
N GLY A 328 -21.63 16.13 0.45
CA GLY A 328 -20.99 15.55 -0.74
C GLY A 328 -19.50 15.77 -0.92
N ARG A 329 -18.79 16.40 0.02
CA ARG A 329 -17.33 16.55 0.02
C ARG A 329 -16.61 15.70 1.06
N GLY A 330 -17.34 14.83 1.76
CA GLY A 330 -16.79 13.94 2.78
C GLY A 330 -16.73 14.61 4.15
N VAL A 331 -15.66 14.32 4.88
CA VAL A 331 -15.45 14.74 6.26
C VAL A 331 -14.26 15.69 6.33
N TYR A 332 -14.41 16.76 7.09
CA TYR A 332 -13.38 17.75 7.37
C TYR A 332 -13.04 17.68 8.85
N TYR A 333 -11.75 17.71 9.17
CA TYR A 333 -11.25 17.78 10.53
C TYR A 333 -10.55 19.11 10.73
N TRP A 334 -11.05 19.92 11.65
CA TRP A 334 -10.47 21.22 11.97
C TRP A 334 -9.35 21.04 13.00
N SER A 335 -8.13 20.89 12.51
CA SER A 335 -6.91 20.65 13.29
C SER A 335 -6.34 21.97 13.81
N SER A 336 -5.82 22.00 15.05
CA SER A 336 -4.98 23.12 15.54
C SER A 336 -5.60 24.52 15.43
N ALA A 337 -6.92 24.62 15.63
CA ALA A 337 -7.74 25.82 15.34
C ALA A 337 -7.28 27.15 15.97
N ASP A 338 -6.46 27.11 17.02
CA ASP A 338 -5.96 28.30 17.72
C ASP A 338 -4.43 28.44 17.69
N ALA A 339 -3.73 27.42 17.19
CA ALA A 339 -2.27 27.41 17.14
C ALA A 339 -1.74 27.92 15.80
N VAL A 340 -2.60 27.97 14.76
CA VAL A 340 -2.22 28.28 13.39
C VAL A 340 -3.26 29.12 12.67
N GLU A 341 -2.80 30.13 11.95
CA GLU A 341 -3.56 30.88 10.95
C GLU A 341 -2.92 30.75 9.59
N ASN A 342 -3.72 30.57 8.54
CA ASN A 342 -3.21 30.50 7.17
C ASN A 342 -3.71 31.67 6.33
N TRP A 343 -2.86 32.11 5.40
CA TRP A 343 -3.09 33.27 4.54
C TRP A 343 -2.89 32.85 3.09
N THR A 344 -3.92 33.03 2.27
CA THR A 344 -3.93 32.67 0.84
C THR A 344 -4.43 33.83 -0.01
N SER A 345 -4.61 33.60 -1.31
CA SER A 345 -5.27 34.56 -2.19
C SER A 345 -6.71 34.90 -1.76
N ALA A 346 -7.39 34.02 -1.01
CA ALA A 346 -8.72 34.29 -0.46
C ALA A 346 -8.69 35.45 0.55
N GLN A 347 -7.57 35.66 1.24
CA GLN A 347 -7.34 36.76 2.17
C GLN A 347 -6.71 38.00 1.51
N GLY A 348 -6.57 38.01 0.18
CA GLY A 348 -6.06 39.15 -0.59
C GLY A 348 -4.59 39.10 -0.99
N LEU A 349 -3.89 37.99 -0.75
CA LEU A 349 -2.54 37.80 -1.30
C LEU A 349 -2.62 37.74 -2.84
N SER A 350 -1.82 38.54 -3.51
CA SER A 350 -1.80 38.67 -4.97
C SER A 350 -0.93 37.59 -5.65
N GLY A 351 -0.08 36.90 -4.88
CA GLY A 351 0.79 35.83 -5.35
C GLY A 351 0.88 34.70 -4.33
N SER A 352 1.33 33.54 -4.79
CA SER A 352 1.35 32.31 -3.99
C SER A 352 2.74 31.99 -3.43
N LEU A 353 3.82 32.43 -4.10
CA LEU A 353 5.20 32.26 -3.66
C LEU A 353 5.69 33.45 -2.84
N VAL A 354 5.83 33.24 -1.53
CA VAL A 354 6.52 34.16 -0.62
C VAL A 354 7.96 33.71 -0.38
N TRP A 355 8.92 34.60 -0.58
CA TRP A 355 10.36 34.33 -0.44
C TRP A 355 10.96 34.89 0.85
N SER A 356 10.40 35.99 1.37
CA SER A 356 10.92 36.65 2.58
C SER A 356 9.81 37.39 3.30
N ILE A 357 9.93 37.47 4.62
CA ILE A 357 8.91 38.02 5.52
C ILE A 357 9.61 38.93 6.53
N ALA A 358 9.04 40.10 6.81
CA ALA A 358 9.57 41.04 7.80
C ALA A 358 8.44 41.76 8.56
N ARG A 359 8.62 41.97 9.87
CA ARG A 359 7.75 42.84 10.68
C ARG A 359 8.11 44.30 10.43
N GLY A 360 7.18 45.10 9.92
CA GLY A 360 7.40 46.53 9.71
C GLY A 360 7.16 47.34 10.98
N ASP A 361 6.02 47.11 11.61
CA ASP A 361 5.62 47.66 12.90
C ASP A 361 4.71 46.66 13.63
N ALA A 362 4.13 47.05 14.77
CA ALA A 362 3.26 46.20 15.56
C ALA A 362 2.01 45.70 14.80
N HIS A 363 1.60 46.36 13.72
CA HIS A 363 0.35 46.10 13.02
C HIS A 363 0.54 45.55 11.60
N SER A 364 1.77 45.52 11.07
CA SER A 364 2.03 45.17 9.66
C SER A 364 3.17 44.17 9.46
N VAL A 365 2.87 43.15 8.65
CA VAL A 365 3.84 42.15 8.15
C VAL A 365 4.05 42.38 6.67
N TRP A 366 5.29 42.55 6.27
CA TRP A 366 5.71 42.86 4.92
C TRP A 366 6.30 41.62 4.27
N LEU A 367 5.91 41.38 3.01
CA LEU A 367 6.22 40.16 2.27
C LEU A 367 6.95 40.49 0.98
N ALA A 368 7.92 39.66 0.60
CA ALA A 368 8.50 39.65 -0.74
C ALA A 368 8.02 38.42 -1.52
N GLY A 369 7.51 38.63 -2.73
CA GLY A 369 6.98 37.56 -3.59
C GLY A 369 6.95 37.94 -5.07
N GLU A 370 6.25 37.13 -5.87
CA GLU A 370 6.14 37.32 -7.32
C GLU A 370 5.46 38.63 -7.73
N ALA A 371 4.46 39.07 -6.96
CA ALA A 371 3.75 40.33 -7.20
C ALA A 371 4.54 41.58 -6.78
N GLY A 372 5.76 41.38 -6.25
CA GLY A 372 6.61 42.38 -5.62
C GLY A 372 6.49 42.32 -4.12
N GLY A 373 6.00 43.40 -3.51
CA GLY A 373 5.73 43.39 -2.07
C GLY A 373 4.26 43.46 -1.72
N GLU A 374 3.95 42.91 -0.54
CA GLU A 374 2.61 42.84 0.03
C GLU A 374 2.68 43.14 1.52
N VAL A 375 1.56 43.59 2.07
CA VAL A 375 1.43 43.91 3.50
C VAL A 375 0.22 43.18 4.05
N ILE A 376 0.45 42.28 4.99
CA ILE A 376 -0.61 41.72 5.82
C ILE A 376 -0.81 42.66 7.00
N VAL A 377 -2.06 43.06 7.22
CA VAL A 377 -2.50 43.74 8.44
C VAL A 377 -3.37 42.74 9.21
N PRO A 378 -2.80 42.00 10.18
CA PRO A 378 -3.53 40.89 10.84
C PRO A 378 -4.85 41.32 11.45
N GLU A 379 -4.91 42.53 12.02
CA GLU A 379 -6.13 43.10 12.62
C GLU A 379 -7.26 43.35 11.61
N GLU A 380 -6.91 43.63 10.34
CA GLU A 380 -7.89 43.79 9.25
C GLU A 380 -8.24 42.45 8.59
N GLY A 381 -7.46 41.40 8.86
CA GLY A 381 -7.68 40.09 8.27
C GLY A 381 -7.49 40.06 6.74
N ARG A 382 -6.78 41.06 6.17
CA ARG A 382 -6.53 41.14 4.74
C ARG A 382 -5.08 41.45 4.43
N ALA A 383 -4.62 40.86 3.35
CA ALA A 383 -3.40 41.26 2.69
C ALA A 383 -3.71 42.34 1.65
N HIS A 384 -2.84 43.34 1.59
CA HIS A 384 -2.90 44.43 0.64
C HIS A 384 -1.65 44.42 -0.21
N ARG A 385 -1.83 44.67 -1.51
CA ARG A 385 -0.68 44.90 -2.38
C ARG A 385 0.04 46.17 -1.96
N TRP A 386 1.36 46.08 -1.75
CA TRP A 386 2.16 47.26 -1.53
C TRP A 386 2.31 48.04 -2.84
N PRO A 387 1.90 49.32 -2.93
CA PRO A 387 1.97 50.09 -4.16
C PRO A 387 3.41 50.49 -4.47
N LEU A 388 4.12 49.59 -5.15
CA LEU A 388 5.42 49.86 -5.77
C LEU A 388 5.25 50.88 -6.90
N ALA A 389 5.71 52.11 -6.69
CA ALA A 389 5.78 53.14 -7.73
C ALA A 389 7.04 52.97 -8.62
N VAL A 390 7.30 51.74 -9.09
CA VAL A 390 8.45 51.42 -9.94
C VAL A 390 8.03 50.62 -11.19
N PRO A 391 8.76 50.73 -12.31
CA PRO A 391 8.50 49.92 -13.50
C PRO A 391 8.73 48.42 -13.25
N PRO A 392 7.91 47.53 -13.86
CA PRO A 392 8.17 46.09 -13.88
C PRO A 392 9.53 45.71 -14.48
N PRO A 393 10.11 44.54 -14.12
CA PRO A 393 9.54 43.54 -13.21
C PRO A 393 9.56 44.02 -11.75
N THR A 394 8.51 43.67 -10.98
CA THR A 394 8.38 44.09 -9.58
C THR A 394 8.69 42.97 -8.58
N GLN A 395 8.95 41.74 -9.05
CA GLN A 395 9.20 40.57 -8.20
C GLN A 395 10.29 40.85 -7.17
N ALA A 396 10.01 40.53 -5.91
CA ALA A 396 10.94 40.70 -4.81
C ALA A 396 11.32 39.35 -4.21
N HIS A 397 12.60 39.20 -3.88
CA HIS A 397 13.13 38.00 -3.21
C HIS A 397 13.43 38.22 -1.73
N ALA A 398 13.80 39.44 -1.34
CA ALA A 398 14.06 39.76 0.06
C ALA A 398 13.31 41.01 0.49
N VAL A 399 12.81 40.98 1.72
CA VAL A 399 12.27 42.14 2.42
C VAL A 399 12.87 42.21 3.82
N ILE A 400 13.31 43.40 4.23
CA ILE A 400 13.89 43.64 5.55
C ILE A 400 13.33 44.95 6.10
N ALA A 401 12.94 44.96 7.37
CA ALA A 401 12.66 46.20 8.08
C ALA A 401 13.93 46.67 8.81
N ASP A 402 14.31 47.93 8.62
CA ASP A 402 15.40 48.53 9.38
C ASP A 402 14.92 49.07 10.74
N ARG A 403 15.86 49.51 11.57
CA ARG A 403 15.57 50.02 12.92
C ARG A 403 14.80 51.34 12.93
N ASP A 404 14.80 52.06 11.82
CA ASP A 404 14.09 53.34 11.67
C ASP A 404 12.66 53.14 11.11
N GLY A 405 12.26 51.88 10.88
CA GLY A 405 10.95 51.51 10.35
C GLY A 405 10.83 51.63 8.83
N ALA A 406 11.93 51.84 8.11
CA ALA A 406 11.92 51.79 6.66
C ALA A 406 12.02 50.34 6.17
N ILE A 407 11.33 50.05 5.08
CA ILE A 407 11.23 48.71 4.50
C ILE A 407 12.09 48.63 3.25
N TRP A 408 13.00 47.67 3.25
CA TRP A 408 13.97 47.44 2.20
C TRP A 408 13.56 46.24 1.36
N TYR A 409 13.49 46.43 0.05
CA TYR A 409 13.15 45.40 -0.90
C TYR A 409 14.30 45.14 -1.86
N PHE A 410 14.61 43.86 -2.04
CA PHE A 410 15.60 43.40 -3.01
C PHE A 410 14.85 42.70 -4.13
N LEU A 411 14.80 43.37 -5.29
CA LEU A 411 14.08 42.88 -6.45
C LEU A 411 14.88 41.80 -7.17
N PHE A 412 14.16 40.94 -7.89
CA PHE A 412 14.73 39.86 -8.69
C PHE A 412 15.78 40.39 -9.69
N ASP A 413 15.52 41.53 -10.32
CA ASP A 413 16.41 42.16 -11.30
C ASP A 413 17.65 42.85 -10.69
N GLY A 414 17.86 42.74 -9.38
CA GLY A 414 19.02 43.28 -8.66
C GLY A 414 18.79 44.67 -8.05
N ARG A 415 17.69 45.37 -8.36
CA ARG A 415 17.41 46.69 -7.75
C ARG A 415 17.15 46.56 -6.26
N VAL A 416 17.75 47.46 -5.49
CA VAL A 416 17.53 47.61 -4.04
C VAL A 416 16.73 48.87 -3.78
N LEU A 417 15.53 48.70 -3.22
CA LEU A 417 14.59 49.78 -2.96
C LEU A 417 14.45 49.99 -1.45
N LYS A 418 14.44 51.26 -1.03
CA LYS A 418 14.07 51.67 0.32
C LYS A 418 12.72 52.36 0.29
N TYR A 419 11.79 51.86 1.09
CA TYR A 419 10.46 52.42 1.29
C TYR A 419 10.34 53.02 2.67
N GLU A 420 9.81 54.23 2.76
CA GLU A 420 9.52 54.91 4.01
C GLU A 420 8.00 54.93 4.23
N PRO A 421 7.43 54.08 5.13
CA PRO A 421 5.99 54.01 5.34
C PRO A 421 5.36 55.35 5.73
N ALA A 422 6.06 56.15 6.54
CA ALA A 422 5.59 57.45 7.01
C ALA A 422 5.38 58.48 5.87
N THR A 423 6.27 58.49 4.87
CA THR A 423 6.22 59.42 3.73
C THR A 423 5.59 58.79 2.48
N LYS A 424 5.37 57.46 2.49
CA LYS A 424 4.97 56.63 1.35
C LYS A 424 5.90 56.79 0.14
N ARG A 425 7.18 57.11 0.39
CA ARG A 425 8.17 57.35 -0.65
C ARG A 425 9.03 56.10 -0.85
N THR A 426 9.22 55.72 -2.11
CA THR A 426 10.17 54.67 -2.51
C THR A 426 11.39 55.32 -3.16
N THR A 427 12.59 54.90 -2.77
CA THR A 427 13.86 55.35 -3.32
C THR A 427 14.70 54.16 -3.77
N GLU A 428 15.31 54.24 -4.95
CA GLU A 428 16.29 53.24 -5.40
C GLU A 428 17.65 53.57 -4.78
N VAL A 429 18.22 52.61 -4.08
CA VAL A 429 19.50 52.76 -3.35
C VAL A 429 20.67 52.26 -4.20
N GLY A 430 20.46 51.25 -5.04
CA GLY A 430 21.47 50.72 -5.94
C GLY A 430 20.98 49.52 -6.73
N VAL A 431 21.82 49.00 -7.62
CA VAL A 431 21.53 47.84 -8.47
C VAL A 431 22.65 46.81 -8.34
N LEU A 432 22.29 45.64 -7.83
CA LEU A 432 23.19 44.48 -7.76
C LEU A 432 23.36 43.86 -9.16
N PRO A 433 24.58 43.42 -9.53
CA PRO A 433 24.86 42.91 -10.88
C PRO A 433 24.33 41.49 -11.14
N TYR A 434 23.82 40.81 -10.11
CA TYR A 434 23.32 39.44 -10.17
C TYR A 434 22.00 39.31 -9.43
N LEU A 435 21.24 38.26 -9.78
CA LEU A 435 19.96 37.94 -9.14
C LEU A 435 20.15 37.73 -7.62
N VAL A 436 19.30 38.40 -6.85
CA VAL A 436 19.32 38.33 -5.39
C VAL A 436 18.63 37.06 -4.92
N ARG A 437 19.33 36.28 -4.09
CA ARG A 437 18.77 35.09 -3.42
C ARG A 437 18.11 35.47 -2.09
N GLY A 438 18.70 36.42 -1.39
CA GLY A 438 18.16 36.99 -0.16
C GLY A 438 19.11 38.06 0.40
N ALA A 439 18.77 38.57 1.57
CA ALA A 439 19.56 39.59 2.24
C ALA A 439 19.50 39.43 3.77
N LEU A 440 20.48 40.03 4.46
CA LEU A 440 20.58 40.06 5.92
C LEU A 440 21.00 41.46 6.39
N LEU A 441 20.34 41.97 7.41
CA LEU A 441 20.74 43.17 8.15
C LEU A 441 21.45 42.73 9.43
N ASP A 442 22.75 42.99 9.53
CA ASP A 442 23.52 42.61 10.71
C ASP A 442 23.25 43.53 11.92
N ARG A 443 23.62 43.10 13.13
CA ARG A 443 23.47 43.93 14.35
C ARG A 443 24.25 45.25 14.31
N ALA A 444 25.23 45.38 13.43
CA ALA A 444 25.97 46.63 13.22
C ALA A 444 25.27 47.60 12.25
N GLY A 445 24.15 47.21 11.66
CA GLY A 445 23.34 48.03 10.75
C GLY A 445 23.81 47.97 9.29
N ARG A 446 24.63 46.99 8.90
CA ARG A 446 25.05 46.81 7.49
C ARG A 446 24.13 45.82 6.80
N PHE A 447 23.79 46.14 5.56
CA PHE A 447 23.04 45.25 4.68
C PHE A 447 23.98 44.37 3.87
N TRP A 448 23.69 43.08 3.87
CA TRP A 448 24.39 42.07 3.09
C TRP A 448 23.40 41.43 2.13
N ALA A 449 23.73 41.40 0.85
CA ALA A 449 22.94 40.72 -0.18
C ALA A 449 23.73 39.54 -0.73
N TYR A 450 23.18 38.34 -0.60
CA TYR A 450 23.75 37.14 -1.20
C TYR A 450 23.03 36.85 -2.53
N THR A 451 23.83 36.60 -3.56
CA THR A 451 23.39 36.58 -4.96
C THR A 451 23.93 35.34 -5.68
N LEU A 452 23.43 35.08 -6.89
CA LEU A 452 23.98 34.03 -7.76
C LEU A 452 25.45 34.29 -8.17
N GLY A 453 25.96 35.52 -8.02
CA GLY A 453 27.34 35.89 -8.35
C GLY A 453 28.20 36.26 -7.15
N GLY A 454 27.81 35.87 -5.94
CA GLY A 454 28.58 36.07 -4.71
C GLY A 454 27.88 36.96 -3.68
N LEU A 455 28.66 37.46 -2.72
CA LEU A 455 28.18 38.25 -1.59
C LEU A 455 28.48 39.74 -1.79
N TYR A 456 27.52 40.61 -1.48
CA TYR A 456 27.63 42.06 -1.61
C TYR A 456 27.27 42.78 -0.31
N GLU A 457 27.98 43.87 -0.03
CA GLU A 457 27.63 44.85 1.00
C GLU A 457 26.85 46.00 0.33
N VAL A 458 25.73 46.38 0.94
CA VAL A 458 24.89 47.50 0.49
C VAL A 458 25.06 48.65 1.46
N ASP A 459 25.70 49.72 0.99
CA ASP A 459 25.87 50.97 1.75
C ASP A 459 24.68 51.90 1.48
N ALA A 460 23.76 51.88 2.43
CA ALA A 460 22.56 52.71 2.41
C ALA A 460 22.85 54.21 2.42
N ALA A 461 23.94 54.65 3.06
CA ALA A 461 24.27 56.07 3.18
C ALA A 461 24.96 56.59 1.91
N ALA A 462 25.79 55.77 1.28
CA ALA A 462 26.50 56.11 0.06
C ALA A 462 25.68 55.83 -1.23
N HIS A 463 24.55 55.11 -1.14
CA HIS A 463 23.82 54.59 -2.30
C HIS A 463 24.73 53.75 -3.23
N GLU A 464 25.56 52.90 -2.61
CA GLU A 464 26.54 52.07 -3.32
C GLU A 464 26.41 50.59 -2.93
N VAL A 465 26.66 49.71 -3.89
CA VAL A 465 26.76 48.25 -3.68
C VAL A 465 28.18 47.79 -4.02
N LYS A 466 28.81 47.00 -3.15
CA LYS A 466 30.21 46.56 -3.30
C LYS A 466 30.36 45.06 -3.02
N PRO A 467 31.20 44.32 -3.77
CA PRO A 467 31.43 42.90 -3.49
C PRO A 467 32.16 42.72 -2.14
N ALA A 468 31.70 41.75 -1.36
CA ALA A 468 32.28 41.41 -0.07
C ALA A 468 33.50 40.49 -0.25
N ALA A 469 34.69 40.97 0.15
CA ALA A 469 35.95 40.20 0.09
C ALA A 469 36.20 39.50 -1.27
N PRO A 470 36.28 40.23 -2.41
CA PRO A 470 36.32 39.65 -3.76
C PRO A 470 37.56 38.78 -4.06
N SER A 471 38.62 38.89 -3.25
CA SER A 471 39.81 38.03 -3.36
C SER A 471 39.66 36.67 -2.66
N LEU A 472 38.66 36.53 -1.80
CA LEU A 472 38.44 35.36 -0.96
C LEU A 472 37.14 34.63 -1.33
N ILE A 473 36.04 35.37 -1.47
CA ILE A 473 34.75 34.84 -1.87
C ILE A 473 34.66 34.97 -3.40
N PRO A 474 34.74 33.86 -4.15
CA PRO A 474 34.68 33.90 -5.60
C PRO A 474 33.28 34.32 -6.08
N SER A 475 33.17 34.75 -7.34
CA SER A 475 31.90 35.08 -7.99
C SER A 475 31.07 33.83 -8.31
N THR A 476 30.70 33.10 -7.26
CA THR A 476 29.88 31.89 -7.25
C THR A 476 28.71 32.12 -6.31
N MET A 477 27.60 31.42 -6.53
CA MET A 477 26.39 31.56 -5.75
C MET A 477 26.63 31.50 -4.23
N CYS A 478 26.14 32.51 -3.51
CA CYS A 478 25.94 32.47 -2.08
C CYS A 478 24.43 32.39 -1.82
N SER A 479 24.03 31.47 -0.96
CA SER A 479 22.63 31.03 -0.83
C SER A 479 21.98 31.46 0.46
N ASP A 480 22.75 31.63 1.54
CA ASP A 480 22.21 31.99 2.85
C ASP A 480 23.28 32.59 3.77
N MET A 481 22.83 33.30 4.80
CA MET A 481 23.67 33.90 5.83
C MET A 481 23.04 33.84 7.21
N ALA A 482 23.87 33.71 8.25
CA ALA A 482 23.46 33.77 9.64
C ALA A 482 24.42 34.62 10.49
N GLU A 483 23.90 35.25 11.53
CA GLU A 483 24.68 35.96 12.54
C GLU A 483 24.59 35.19 13.87
N ASP A 484 25.73 34.91 14.50
CA ASP A 484 25.76 34.24 15.80
C ASP A 484 25.66 35.22 16.99
N ALA A 485 25.60 34.66 18.20
CA ALA A 485 25.46 35.44 19.43
C ALA A 485 26.62 36.43 19.65
N ASP A 486 27.81 36.12 19.15
CA ASP A 486 29.03 36.94 19.24
C ASP A 486 29.12 38.00 18.12
N GLY A 487 28.13 38.07 17.23
CA GLY A 487 28.09 38.99 16.09
C GLY A 487 29.02 38.57 14.94
N ARG A 488 29.44 37.30 14.87
CA ARG A 488 30.16 36.76 13.72
C ARG A 488 29.15 36.39 12.64
N LEU A 489 29.45 36.75 11.40
CA LEU A 489 28.62 36.40 10.25
C LEU A 489 29.13 35.11 9.62
N TRP A 490 28.20 34.24 9.23
CA TRP A 490 28.43 33.01 8.50
C TRP A 490 27.73 33.12 7.15
N ALA A 491 28.43 32.79 6.07
CA ALA A 491 27.89 32.80 4.72
C ALA A 491 28.07 31.42 4.08
N ALA A 492 26.95 30.82 3.68
CA ALA A 492 26.89 29.57 2.94
C ALA A 492 26.90 29.85 1.44
N CYS A 493 27.94 29.36 0.76
CA CYS A 493 28.09 29.50 -0.67
C CYS A 493 28.42 28.15 -1.32
N SER A 494 28.21 28.06 -2.64
CA SER A 494 28.54 26.84 -3.40
C SER A 494 30.05 26.56 -3.47
N SER A 495 30.87 27.59 -3.21
CA SER A 495 32.32 27.46 -3.07
C SER A 495 32.80 27.10 -1.67
N GLY A 496 31.88 27.01 -0.70
CA GLY A 496 32.16 26.61 0.68
C GLY A 496 31.60 27.56 1.72
N LEU A 497 32.03 27.38 2.97
CA LEU A 497 31.59 28.16 4.13
C LEU A 497 32.57 29.30 4.45
N TYR A 498 32.06 30.50 4.70
CA TYR A 498 32.85 31.67 5.06
C TYR A 498 32.37 32.29 6.37
N ARG A 499 33.31 32.85 7.14
CA ARG A 499 33.05 33.50 8.42
C ARG A 499 33.64 34.91 8.44
N ARG A 500 32.88 35.89 8.90
CA ARG A 500 33.34 37.26 9.16
C ARG A 500 33.44 37.51 10.66
N ASN A 501 34.59 37.95 11.12
CA ASN A 501 34.81 38.44 12.49
C ASN A 501 35.17 39.94 12.46
N ALA A 502 35.67 40.48 13.57
CA ALA A 502 36.14 41.86 13.63
C ALA A 502 37.36 42.15 12.73
N GLN A 503 38.15 41.13 12.37
CA GLN A 503 39.37 41.25 11.55
C GLN A 503 39.09 41.18 10.04
N GLY A 504 37.93 40.65 9.64
CA GLY A 504 37.51 40.53 8.24
C GLY A 504 36.87 39.17 7.92
N TRP A 505 36.80 38.86 6.64
CA TRP A 505 36.31 37.58 6.12
C TRP A 505 37.42 36.53 6.08
N ALA A 506 37.08 35.28 6.39
CA ALA A 506 37.95 34.11 6.27
C ALA A 506 37.15 32.90 5.76
N ARG A 507 37.77 32.03 4.95
CA ARG A 507 37.18 30.74 4.56
C ARG A 507 37.31 29.75 5.72
N VAL A 508 36.24 29.03 6.00
CA VAL A 508 36.16 28.02 7.06
C VAL A 508 36.60 26.67 6.48
N ARG A 509 37.40 25.92 7.21
CA ARG A 509 37.79 24.56 6.82
C ARG A 509 36.86 23.57 7.50
N VAL A 510 36.08 22.81 6.72
CA VAL A 510 35.15 21.82 7.27
C VAL A 510 35.78 20.42 7.26
N GLN A 511 35.65 19.67 8.37
CA GLN A 511 36.16 18.30 8.54
C GLN A 511 35.01 17.32 8.83
N PRO A 512 35.10 16.03 8.43
CA PRO A 512 36.23 15.37 7.77
C PRO A 512 36.40 15.75 6.29
N ASP A 513 35.31 15.96 5.55
CA ASP A 513 35.31 16.42 4.16
C ASP A 513 34.20 17.46 3.95
N GLU A 514 34.47 18.48 3.13
CA GLU A 514 33.48 19.47 2.69
C GLU A 514 32.54 18.85 1.65
N LEU A 515 31.24 19.15 1.72
CA LEU A 515 30.25 18.57 0.80
C LEU A 515 30.50 19.03 -0.65
N PRO A 516 30.36 18.14 -1.65
CA PRO A 516 30.43 18.53 -3.05
C PRO A 516 29.39 19.60 -3.38
N GLY A 517 29.85 20.75 -3.88
CA GLY A 517 28.96 21.88 -4.21
C GLY A 517 28.64 22.82 -3.03
N GLY A 518 29.32 22.67 -1.89
CA GLY A 518 29.26 23.61 -0.76
C GLY A 518 27.96 23.50 0.05
N TYR A 519 27.52 24.62 0.61
CA TYR A 519 26.37 24.69 1.51
C TYR A 519 25.32 25.67 0.98
N GLU A 520 24.05 25.32 1.19
CA GLU A 520 22.90 26.11 0.77
C GLU A 520 22.33 26.94 1.93
N ASN A 521 22.22 26.34 3.12
CA ASN A 521 21.64 27.00 4.30
C ASN A 521 22.60 26.95 5.49
N VAL A 522 22.56 27.98 6.33
CA VAL A 522 23.34 28.05 7.56
C VAL A 522 22.53 28.65 8.70
N ALA A 523 22.61 28.04 9.88
CA ALA A 523 22.08 28.59 11.11
C ALA A 523 23.03 28.35 12.27
N VAL A 524 23.01 29.25 13.27
CA VAL A 524 23.77 29.08 14.51
C VAL A 524 22.80 29.16 15.67
N THR A 525 22.70 28.08 16.44
CA THR A 525 21.82 28.04 17.61
C THR A 525 22.51 28.68 18.83
N PRO A 526 21.76 29.15 19.85
CA PRO A 526 22.34 29.80 21.02
C PRO A 526 23.33 28.95 21.84
N ASP A 527 23.29 27.62 21.68
CA ASP A 527 24.24 26.68 22.28
C ASP A 527 25.59 26.62 21.53
N GLY A 528 25.78 27.44 20.50
CA GLY A 528 27.02 27.53 19.72
C GLY A 528 27.16 26.45 18.64
N LYS A 529 26.13 25.64 18.39
CA LYS A 529 26.14 24.68 17.28
C LYS A 529 25.87 25.37 15.96
N LEU A 530 26.64 24.97 14.95
CA LEU A 530 26.46 25.37 13.56
C LEU A 530 25.65 24.29 12.84
N TRP A 531 24.58 24.69 12.19
CA TRP A 531 23.72 23.83 11.40
C TRP A 531 23.86 24.16 9.92
N LEU A 532 24.04 23.14 9.11
CA LEU A 532 24.32 23.27 7.68
C LEU A 532 23.48 22.28 6.88
N SER A 533 23.03 22.70 5.70
CA SER A 533 22.46 21.81 4.69
C SER A 533 22.94 22.21 3.30
N SER A 534 22.80 21.30 2.34
CA SER A 534 23.24 21.48 0.94
C SER A 534 22.08 21.28 -0.03
N LEU A 535 22.37 21.35 -1.34
CA LEU A 535 21.40 20.96 -2.38
C LEU A 535 21.05 19.46 -2.32
N GLN A 536 21.92 18.64 -1.73
CA GLN A 536 21.66 17.22 -1.46
C GLN A 536 20.88 17.06 -0.15
N PRO A 537 20.01 16.04 -0.06
CA PRO A 537 19.31 15.70 1.19
C PRO A 537 20.25 15.51 2.37
N GLY A 538 19.80 15.92 3.55
CA GLY A 538 20.55 15.76 4.80
C GLY A 538 20.76 17.07 5.57
N LEU A 539 20.81 16.92 6.90
CA LEU A 539 21.15 17.98 7.84
C LEU A 539 22.45 17.64 8.54
N PHE A 540 23.31 18.64 8.71
CA PHE A 540 24.60 18.50 9.37
C PHE A 540 24.68 19.43 10.57
N VAL A 541 25.25 18.92 11.66
CA VAL A 541 25.51 19.67 12.89
C VAL A 541 27.01 19.70 13.15
N GLY A 542 27.54 20.88 13.47
CA GLY A 542 28.94 21.08 13.75
C GLY A 542 29.18 21.93 14.99
N HIS A 543 30.37 21.78 15.57
CA HIS A 543 30.82 22.62 16.68
C HIS A 543 31.78 23.67 16.14
N VAL A 544 31.52 24.93 16.50
CA VAL A 544 32.43 26.03 16.18
C VAL A 544 33.62 25.97 17.15
N GLY A 545 34.79 25.54 16.66
CA GLY A 545 36.02 25.59 17.45
C GLY A 545 36.59 27.02 17.56
N ASP A 546 37.57 27.22 18.45
CA ASP A 546 38.28 28.50 18.62
C ASP A 546 39.09 28.94 17.39
N GLY A 547 39.31 28.01 16.43
CA GLY A 547 40.06 28.23 15.19
C GLY A 547 39.19 28.60 13.98
N SER A 548 39.71 28.30 12.79
CA SER A 548 39.01 28.43 11.49
C SER A 548 38.39 27.11 11.01
N ASP A 549 38.55 26.04 11.80
CA ASP A 549 38.12 24.70 11.46
C ASP A 549 36.78 24.41 12.15
N VAL A 550 35.86 23.76 11.41
CA VAL A 550 34.58 23.28 11.93
C VAL A 550 34.48 21.79 11.64
N THR A 551 34.20 21.01 12.69
CA THR A 551 33.90 19.58 12.53
C THR A 551 32.39 19.41 12.44
N VAL A 552 31.92 18.79 11.36
CA VAL A 552 30.49 18.54 11.11
C VAL A 552 30.23 17.03 11.09
N ALA A 553 29.04 16.66 11.53
CA ALA A 553 28.52 15.30 11.42
C ALA A 553 27.07 15.34 10.88
N PRO A 554 26.67 14.35 10.07
CA PRO A 554 25.27 14.21 9.70
C PRO A 554 24.42 13.95 10.95
N VAL A 555 23.20 14.48 10.96
CA VAL A 555 22.22 14.20 12.01
C VAL A 555 21.66 12.81 11.78
N ASP A 556 21.78 11.94 12.79
CA ASP A 556 21.25 10.57 12.75
C ASP A 556 19.73 10.55 12.96
N ASP A 557 19.00 10.96 11.92
CA ASP A 557 17.54 10.91 11.86
C ASP A 557 17.10 10.60 10.41
N PRO A 558 16.39 9.48 10.17
CA PRO A 558 16.00 9.08 8.81
C PRO A 558 15.15 10.13 8.07
N LEU A 559 14.30 10.87 8.78
CA LEU A 559 13.46 11.88 8.14
C LEU A 559 14.27 13.09 7.70
N LEU A 560 15.34 13.43 8.43
CA LEU A 560 16.23 14.53 8.07
C LEU A 560 17.23 14.13 6.99
N ALA A 561 17.67 12.86 6.98
CA ALA A 561 18.60 12.32 5.98
C ALA A 561 18.03 12.37 4.56
N ASP A 562 16.74 12.08 4.39
CA ASP A 562 16.06 12.04 3.08
C ASP A 562 15.41 13.38 2.69
N THR A 563 15.61 14.45 3.47
CA THR A 563 14.98 15.75 3.22
C THR A 563 15.99 16.78 2.70
N ARG A 564 15.64 17.47 1.60
CA ARG A 564 16.30 18.73 1.21
C ARG A 564 15.68 19.89 1.99
N PHE A 565 16.53 20.74 2.55
CA PHE A 565 16.11 21.89 3.35
C PHE A 565 16.19 23.19 2.56
N TYR A 566 15.15 24.00 2.67
CA TYR A 566 15.01 25.28 1.98
C TYR A 566 15.28 26.48 2.87
N PHE A 567 15.20 26.31 4.20
CA PHE A 567 15.69 27.26 5.18
C PHE A 567 16.13 26.56 6.46
N LEU A 568 17.06 27.19 7.18
CA LEU A 568 17.42 26.87 8.57
C LEU A 568 17.38 28.15 9.38
N ARG A 569 16.53 28.24 10.42
CA ARG A 569 16.39 29.46 11.23
C ARG A 569 16.17 29.12 12.69
N SER A 570 16.62 30.00 13.58
CA SER A 570 16.32 29.89 15.00
C SER A 570 15.25 30.90 15.40
N ASP A 571 14.34 30.49 16.26
CA ASP A 571 13.40 31.42 16.88
C ASP A 571 13.98 32.09 18.13
N ARG A 572 13.20 32.98 18.74
CA ARG A 572 13.61 33.73 19.93
C ARG A 572 13.77 32.88 21.19
N ARG A 573 13.23 31.66 21.21
CA ARG A 573 13.41 30.69 22.30
C ARG A 573 14.63 29.79 22.09
N GLY A 574 15.31 29.92 20.95
CA GLY A 574 16.50 29.15 20.60
C GLY A 574 16.19 27.80 19.95
N ARG A 575 14.93 27.55 19.55
CA ARG A 575 14.57 26.34 18.80
C ARG A 575 15.04 26.48 17.36
N LEU A 576 15.53 25.40 16.78
CA LEU A 576 15.91 25.37 15.36
C LEU A 576 14.72 24.89 14.53
N TRP A 577 14.40 25.64 13.50
CA TRP A 577 13.38 25.36 12.51
C TRP A 577 14.04 25.06 11.17
N ALA A 578 13.75 23.90 10.62
CA ALA A 578 14.31 23.40 9.38
C ALA A 578 13.16 23.03 8.42
N GLY A 579 12.83 23.95 7.51
CA GLY A 579 11.79 23.74 6.50
C GLY A 579 12.36 23.13 5.24
N GLY A 580 11.62 22.22 4.62
CA GLY A 580 12.03 21.53 3.41
C GLY A 580 10.85 21.11 2.55
N GLY A 581 11.01 19.99 1.84
CA GLY A 581 9.98 19.41 0.96
C GLY A 581 8.85 18.65 1.68
N ASN A 582 9.04 18.28 2.95
CA ASN A 582 8.17 17.34 3.67
C ASN A 582 7.64 17.93 5.00
N GLY A 583 7.49 19.24 5.07
CA GLY A 583 7.08 19.97 6.28
C GLY A 583 8.23 20.75 6.91
N VAL A 584 8.06 21.04 8.21
CA VAL A 584 9.03 21.80 9.01
C VAL A 584 9.43 21.02 10.23
N ASP A 585 10.70 20.64 10.31
CA ASP A 585 11.28 19.98 11.47
C ASP A 585 11.74 21.02 12.49
N VAL A 586 11.25 20.89 13.72
CA VAL A 586 11.58 21.77 14.83
C VAL A 586 12.36 20.97 15.86
N LEU A 587 13.56 21.45 16.19
CA LEU A 587 14.37 20.94 17.29
C LEU A 587 14.13 21.79 18.53
N ASP A 588 13.52 21.18 19.54
CA ASP A 588 13.32 21.78 20.86
C ASP A 588 13.87 20.86 21.95
N GLN A 589 14.73 21.39 22.81
CA GLN A 589 15.36 20.66 23.93
C GLN A 589 15.98 19.29 23.55
N GLY A 590 16.50 19.16 22.31
CA GLY A 590 17.10 17.93 21.81
C GLY A 590 16.13 16.93 21.18
N ALA A 591 14.83 17.23 21.13
CA ALA A 591 13.81 16.43 20.47
C ALA A 591 13.37 17.07 19.14
N TRP A 592 13.28 16.26 18.09
CA TRP A 592 12.78 16.68 16.79
C TRP A 592 11.28 16.41 16.66
N VAL A 593 10.54 17.40 16.16
CA VAL A 593 9.12 17.28 15.81
C VAL A 593 8.90 17.86 14.41
N ARG A 594 8.29 17.09 13.52
CA ARG A 594 7.90 17.54 12.19
C ARG A 594 6.47 18.06 12.19
N LEU A 595 6.30 19.32 11.83
CA LEU A 595 5.01 19.95 11.56
C LEU A 595 4.67 19.77 10.08
N SER A 596 3.42 19.42 9.78
CA SER A 596 2.92 19.21 8.42
C SER A 596 1.53 19.83 8.23
N MET A 597 0.90 19.65 7.07
CA MET A 597 -0.49 20.06 6.83
C MET A 597 -1.47 19.47 7.84
N ARG A 598 -1.16 18.29 8.39
CA ARG A 598 -1.97 17.64 9.44
C ARG A 598 -1.89 18.38 10.78
N ASP A 599 -0.84 19.18 11.00
CA ASP A 599 -0.68 20.06 12.15
C ASP A 599 -1.28 21.46 11.91
N GLY A 600 -1.76 21.73 10.71
CA GLY A 600 -2.38 23.00 10.31
C GLY A 600 -1.52 23.86 9.39
N LEU A 601 -0.31 23.42 9.01
CA LEU A 601 0.45 24.12 7.97
C LEU A 601 -0.36 24.19 6.67
N LEU A 602 -0.17 25.26 5.90
CA LEU A 602 -0.90 25.44 4.65
C LEU A 602 -0.47 24.41 3.59
N TRP A 603 0.82 24.07 3.57
CA TRP A 603 1.42 23.10 2.66
C TRP A 603 2.64 22.44 3.31
N ASP A 604 2.97 21.21 2.88
CA ASP A 604 4.16 20.51 3.39
C ASP A 604 5.46 21.04 2.78
N GLU A 605 5.43 21.42 1.49
CA GLU A 605 6.59 22.06 0.87
C GLU A 605 6.68 23.53 1.32
N THR A 606 7.84 23.94 1.81
CA THR A 606 8.11 25.34 2.17
C THR A 606 8.86 26.09 1.06
N ASN A 607 8.89 27.42 1.12
CA ASN A 607 9.70 28.23 0.20
C ASN A 607 11.09 28.54 0.78
N HIS A 608 12.07 28.73 -0.09
CA HIS A 608 13.42 29.13 0.30
C HIS A 608 13.44 30.45 1.06
N GLY A 609 14.08 30.45 2.24
CA GLY A 609 14.27 31.65 3.07
C GLY A 609 12.99 32.22 3.70
N ALA A 610 11.82 31.63 3.43
CA ALA A 610 10.53 32.17 3.81
C ALA A 610 10.16 31.80 5.25
N PHE A 611 10.97 32.26 6.20
CA PHE A 611 10.75 32.06 7.63
C PHE A 611 11.03 33.36 8.38
N PHE A 612 10.16 33.71 9.31
CA PHE A 612 10.36 34.86 10.18
C PHE A 612 9.90 34.56 11.61
N ALA A 613 10.82 34.64 12.56
CA ALA A 613 10.52 34.58 13.99
C ALA A 613 10.24 35.98 14.53
N ASP A 614 9.03 36.19 14.98
CA ASP A 614 8.52 37.49 15.38
C ASP A 614 8.88 37.86 16.83
N ASP A 615 8.70 39.14 17.16
CA ASP A 615 9.07 39.68 18.48
C ASP A 615 8.17 39.17 19.62
N ASP A 616 6.94 38.77 19.31
CA ASP A 616 6.00 38.18 20.27
C ASP A 616 6.23 36.67 20.52
N GLY A 617 7.17 36.06 19.78
CA GLY A 617 7.49 34.64 19.86
C GLY A 617 6.69 33.76 18.89
N THR A 618 5.81 34.33 18.08
CA THR A 618 5.14 33.65 16.96
C THR A 618 6.08 33.49 15.76
N VAL A 619 5.69 32.64 14.81
CA VAL A 619 6.54 32.30 13.66
C VAL A 619 5.73 32.32 12.38
N TRP A 620 6.27 32.94 11.34
CA TRP A 620 5.71 32.93 9.99
C TRP A 620 6.52 32.02 9.07
N ILE A 621 5.81 31.25 8.25
CA ILE A 621 6.37 30.25 7.34
C ILE A 621 5.70 30.43 5.98
N GLY A 622 6.49 30.66 4.94
CA GLY A 622 6.00 30.75 3.56
C GLY A 622 5.97 29.38 2.88
N ALA A 623 4.91 29.16 2.11
CA ALA A 623 4.65 27.96 1.33
C ALA A 623 4.30 28.35 -0.12
N PRO A 624 4.28 27.40 -1.08
CA PRO A 624 3.98 27.70 -2.48
C PRO A 624 2.60 28.28 -2.77
N ILE A 625 1.66 28.14 -1.83
CA ILE A 625 0.25 28.57 -1.95
C ILE A 625 -0.15 29.67 -0.95
N GLY A 626 0.82 30.27 -0.26
CA GLY A 626 0.56 31.33 0.73
C GLY A 626 1.49 31.27 1.94
N LEU A 627 0.96 31.61 3.12
CA LEU A 627 1.72 31.57 4.38
C LEU A 627 0.95 30.89 5.50
N THR A 628 1.72 30.39 6.43
CA THR A 628 1.28 29.93 7.74
C THR A 628 1.86 30.83 8.83
N HIS A 629 1.02 31.30 9.74
CA HIS A 629 1.40 31.98 10.97
C HIS A 629 1.13 31.04 12.15
N VAL A 630 2.20 30.58 12.80
CA VAL A 630 2.15 29.75 13.99
C VAL A 630 2.05 30.66 15.21
N LEU A 631 0.88 30.66 15.83
CA LEU A 631 0.52 31.47 17.00
C LEU A 631 0.98 30.83 18.31
N ASP A 632 0.78 29.51 18.44
CA ASP A 632 1.15 28.75 19.65
C ASP A 632 2.01 27.54 19.27
N THR A 633 3.33 27.77 19.25
CA THR A 633 4.27 26.68 18.99
C THR A 633 4.23 25.61 20.08
N GLU A 634 3.99 25.96 21.34
CA GLU A 634 3.99 24.98 22.44
C GLU A 634 2.85 23.99 22.26
N GLN A 635 1.67 24.46 21.85
CA GLN A 635 0.54 23.59 21.52
C GLN A 635 0.87 22.65 20.37
N LEU A 636 1.53 23.12 19.31
CA LEU A 636 1.92 22.27 18.18
C LEU A 636 3.00 21.25 18.56
N LEU A 637 3.93 21.60 19.44
CA LEU A 637 5.01 20.70 19.88
C LEU A 637 4.61 19.82 21.06
N ALA A 638 3.48 20.07 21.72
CA ALA A 638 3.01 19.29 22.87
C ALA A 638 2.81 17.80 22.52
N PRO A 639 3.35 16.86 23.31
CA PRO A 639 3.35 15.44 22.96
C PRO A 639 1.94 14.89 22.74
N ARG A 640 1.75 14.16 21.63
CA ARG A 640 0.51 13.41 21.36
C ARG A 640 0.56 12.04 22.01
N GLN A 641 -0.53 11.63 22.65
CA GLN A 641 -0.66 10.28 23.21
C GLN A 641 -1.36 9.35 22.21
N ILE A 642 -0.59 8.76 21.29
CA ILE A 642 -1.10 7.71 20.41
C ILE A 642 -1.19 6.39 21.18
N ARG A 643 -2.32 5.69 21.06
CA ARG A 643 -2.54 4.37 21.68
C ARG A 643 -2.80 3.32 20.61
N PRO A 644 -1.98 2.25 20.54
CA PRO A 644 -2.23 1.16 19.60
C PRO A 644 -3.49 0.39 20.03
N LEU A 645 -4.33 0.07 19.06
CA LEU A 645 -5.59 -0.64 19.28
C LEU A 645 -5.58 -1.95 18.51
N LEU A 646 -5.92 -3.06 19.18
CA LEU A 646 -6.19 -4.32 18.49
C LEU A 646 -7.63 -4.29 17.98
N LEU A 647 -7.80 -4.16 16.67
CA LEU A 647 -9.10 -4.03 16.00
C LEU A 647 -9.78 -5.38 15.77
N ALA A 648 -9.00 -6.42 15.47
CA ALA A 648 -9.49 -7.78 15.31
C ALA A 648 -8.38 -8.80 15.56
N SER A 649 -8.77 -9.96 16.08
CA SER A 649 -7.89 -11.11 16.29
C SER A 649 -8.63 -12.38 15.88
N SER A 650 -8.03 -13.16 14.98
CA SER A 650 -8.60 -14.42 14.52
C SER A 650 -7.56 -15.53 14.41
N TYR A 651 -7.96 -16.77 14.68
CA TYR A 651 -7.12 -17.96 14.53
C TYR A 651 -7.88 -18.99 13.69
N GLY A 652 -7.30 -19.37 12.54
CA GLY A 652 -7.93 -20.31 11.60
C GLY A 652 -9.30 -19.84 11.09
N GLY A 653 -9.47 -18.52 10.92
CA GLY A 653 -10.72 -17.89 10.44
C GLY A 653 -11.80 -17.68 11.50
N HIS A 654 -11.55 -18.01 12.77
CA HIS A 654 -12.47 -17.75 13.87
C HIS A 654 -11.95 -16.64 14.77
N ASP A 655 -12.83 -15.73 15.20
CA ASP A 655 -12.48 -14.66 16.13
C ASP A 655 -12.02 -15.23 17.47
N VAL A 656 -10.99 -14.62 18.04
CA VAL A 656 -10.37 -15.05 19.29
C VAL A 656 -10.27 -13.87 20.24
N ALA A 657 -10.81 -14.03 21.45
CA ALA A 657 -10.68 -13.04 22.50
C ALA A 657 -9.27 -13.04 23.12
N PRO A 658 -8.82 -11.92 23.71
CA PRO A 658 -7.60 -11.89 24.49
C PRO A 658 -7.59 -12.95 25.60
N SER A 659 -6.44 -13.59 25.81
CA SER A 659 -6.22 -14.65 26.81
C SER A 659 -7.07 -15.92 26.57
N ALA A 660 -7.60 -16.11 25.37
CA ALA A 660 -8.34 -17.32 25.02
C ALA A 660 -7.39 -18.51 24.81
N THR A 661 -7.91 -19.70 25.12
CA THR A 661 -7.26 -20.97 24.77
C THR A 661 -7.94 -21.54 23.53
N VAL A 662 -7.15 -21.75 22.46
CA VAL A 662 -7.63 -22.30 21.19
C VAL A 662 -7.01 -23.67 20.94
N ALA A 663 -7.75 -24.58 20.30
CA ALA A 663 -7.21 -25.87 19.91
C ALA A 663 -6.26 -25.74 18.71
N PHE A 664 -5.12 -26.42 18.75
CA PHE A 664 -4.21 -26.50 17.61
C PHE A 664 -4.92 -27.00 16.35
N ARG A 665 -4.74 -26.28 15.24
CA ARG A 665 -5.25 -26.66 13.91
C ARG A 665 -4.12 -26.53 12.88
N ASN A 666 -3.94 -27.57 12.05
CA ASN A 666 -2.98 -27.52 10.95
C ASN A 666 -3.33 -26.39 9.97
N ALA A 667 -2.31 -25.64 9.54
CA ALA A 667 -2.43 -24.50 8.63
C ALA A 667 -3.34 -23.35 9.11
N ALA A 668 -3.71 -23.32 10.40
CA ALA A 668 -4.42 -22.18 10.97
C ALA A 668 -3.44 -21.02 11.20
N ALA A 669 -3.73 -19.87 10.59
CA ALA A 669 -2.98 -18.65 10.82
C ALA A 669 -3.59 -17.84 11.96
N LEU A 670 -2.73 -17.23 12.79
CA LEU A 670 -3.13 -16.13 13.66
C LEU A 670 -3.04 -14.83 12.84
N VAL A 671 -4.18 -14.15 12.70
CA VAL A 671 -4.28 -12.85 12.01
C VAL A 671 -4.68 -11.80 13.04
N LEU A 672 -3.85 -10.78 13.19
CA LEU A 672 -4.06 -9.66 14.10
C LEU A 672 -4.15 -8.37 13.28
N ARG A 673 -5.25 -7.64 13.42
CA ARG A 673 -5.46 -6.32 12.80
C ARG A 673 -5.43 -5.25 13.87
N PHE A 674 -4.79 -4.14 13.59
CA PHE A 674 -4.60 -3.07 14.56
C PHE A 674 -4.71 -1.68 13.94
N GLY A 675 -4.97 -0.69 14.79
CA GLY A 675 -5.12 0.73 14.46
C GLY A 675 -4.52 1.60 15.56
N ALA A 676 -4.81 2.91 15.53
CA ALA A 676 -4.21 3.87 16.45
C ALA A 676 -5.26 4.90 16.92
N ALA A 677 -5.59 4.90 18.21
CA ALA A 677 -6.36 5.97 18.84
C ALA A 677 -5.48 7.20 19.09
N GLY A 678 -6.10 8.39 19.14
CA GLY A 678 -5.41 9.66 19.35
C GLY A 678 -4.69 10.19 18.11
N ASN A 679 -5.02 9.68 16.92
CA ASN A 679 -4.47 10.10 15.63
C ASN A 679 -5.55 10.71 14.71
N SER A 680 -6.44 11.54 15.25
CA SER A 680 -7.58 12.13 14.54
C SER A 680 -7.20 12.93 13.29
N ALA A 681 -6.06 13.62 13.30
CA ALA A 681 -5.54 14.33 12.13
C ALA A 681 -4.95 13.41 11.05
N GLY A 682 -4.77 12.12 11.34
CA GLY A 682 -4.24 11.15 10.38
C GLY A 682 -2.75 11.33 10.12
N HIS A 683 -1.96 11.61 11.16
CA HIS A 683 -0.50 11.67 11.03
C HIS A 683 0.07 10.30 10.64
N PRO A 684 1.24 10.26 9.98
CA PRO A 684 1.91 9.00 9.67
C PRO A 684 2.26 8.22 10.94
N VAL A 685 1.67 7.03 11.08
CA VAL A 685 1.94 6.10 12.18
C VAL A 685 2.50 4.81 11.62
N ARG A 686 3.57 4.31 12.24
CA ARG A 686 4.08 2.95 12.02
C ARG A 686 3.83 2.11 13.26
N PHE A 687 3.86 0.79 13.12
CA PHE A 687 3.70 -0.12 14.23
C PHE A 687 4.96 -0.95 14.42
N ARG A 688 5.25 -1.28 15.67
CA ARG A 688 6.25 -2.30 16.00
C ARG A 688 5.57 -3.39 16.78
N TYR A 689 5.89 -4.63 16.46
CA TYR A 689 5.31 -5.76 17.14
C TYR A 689 6.34 -6.85 17.45
N ARG A 690 5.99 -7.75 18.36
CA ARG A 690 6.69 -9.02 18.55
C ARG A 690 5.76 -10.07 19.13
N LEU A 691 5.95 -11.32 18.74
CA LEU A 691 5.30 -12.49 19.31
C LEU A 691 6.32 -13.34 20.05
N SER A 692 6.20 -13.39 21.38
CA SER A 692 7.11 -14.15 22.24
C SER A 692 7.11 -15.63 21.86
N GLY A 693 8.29 -16.21 21.61
CA GLY A 693 8.47 -17.60 21.20
C GLY A 693 8.46 -17.83 19.69
N VAL A 694 8.23 -16.79 18.88
CA VAL A 694 8.30 -16.84 17.41
C VAL A 694 9.29 -15.82 16.87
N ASP A 695 9.18 -14.55 17.27
CA ASP A 695 10.08 -13.50 16.81
C ASP A 695 11.33 -13.39 17.68
N GLU A 696 12.50 -13.15 17.06
CA GLU A 696 13.77 -12.90 17.78
C GLU A 696 13.82 -11.50 18.42
N GLY A 697 13.05 -10.54 17.90
CA GLY A 697 13.08 -9.14 18.33
C GLY A 697 11.84 -8.36 17.89
N TRP A 698 11.87 -7.04 18.08
CA TRP A 698 10.81 -6.15 17.58
C TRP A 698 10.89 -6.01 16.06
N VAL A 699 9.76 -6.19 15.39
CA VAL A 699 9.61 -6.03 13.94
C VAL A 699 8.84 -4.73 13.66
N ASP A 700 9.40 -3.89 12.81
CA ASP A 700 8.79 -2.63 12.35
C ASP A 700 7.94 -2.87 11.09
N THR A 701 6.71 -2.34 11.06
CA THR A 701 5.79 -2.47 9.92
C THR A 701 4.96 -1.22 9.71
N ALA A 702 4.64 -0.93 8.44
CA ALA A 702 3.61 0.04 8.07
C ALA A 702 2.24 -0.64 7.84
N GLN A 703 2.21 -1.97 7.75
CA GLN A 703 0.97 -2.72 7.57
C GLN A 703 0.17 -2.74 8.88
N ARG A 704 -1.15 -2.75 8.74
CA ARG A 704 -2.12 -2.77 9.85
C ARG A 704 -2.60 -4.17 10.21
N GLU A 705 -2.01 -5.17 9.56
CA GLU A 705 -2.32 -6.58 9.74
C GLU A 705 -1.01 -7.34 9.83
N VAL A 706 -0.94 -8.28 10.78
CA VAL A 706 0.16 -9.23 10.90
C VAL A 706 -0.42 -10.63 10.88
N ARG A 707 0.23 -11.52 10.13
CA ARG A 707 -0.18 -12.90 9.95
C ARG A 707 0.95 -13.86 10.33
N TYR A 708 0.73 -14.66 11.37
CA TYR A 708 1.61 -15.78 11.72
C TYR A 708 1.04 -17.07 11.15
N ALA A 709 1.77 -17.67 10.21
CA ALA A 709 1.41 -18.96 9.63
C ALA A 709 1.69 -20.09 10.63
N SER A 710 0.66 -20.82 11.04
CA SER A 710 0.74 -22.05 11.84
C SER A 710 1.57 -21.95 13.13
N LEU A 711 0.93 -21.53 14.22
CA LEU A 711 1.56 -21.50 15.54
C LEU A 711 1.64 -22.92 16.15
N PRO A 712 2.82 -23.37 16.62
CA PRO A 712 2.91 -24.61 17.39
C PRO A 712 2.11 -24.53 18.72
N PRO A 713 1.80 -25.66 19.37
CA PRO A 713 1.20 -25.61 20.70
C PRO A 713 2.10 -24.89 21.71
N GLY A 714 1.53 -23.95 22.47
CA GLY A 714 2.28 -23.11 23.41
C GLY A 714 1.53 -21.87 23.87
N ASP A 715 2.15 -21.13 24.79
CA ASP A 715 1.67 -19.84 25.27
C ASP A 715 2.38 -18.72 24.53
N TYR A 716 1.60 -17.83 23.92
CA TYR A 716 2.10 -16.71 23.14
C TYR A 716 1.69 -15.39 23.76
N ARG A 717 2.63 -14.44 23.75
CA ARG A 717 2.39 -13.04 24.11
C ARG A 717 2.81 -12.16 22.94
N PHE A 718 1.81 -11.59 22.28
CA PHE A 718 1.96 -10.56 21.25
C PHE A 718 2.02 -9.20 21.93
N GLU A 719 2.98 -8.37 21.54
CA GLU A 719 3.11 -6.99 22.00
C GLU A 719 3.14 -6.05 20.81
N LEU A 720 2.47 -4.90 20.93
CA LEU A 720 2.28 -3.92 19.87
C LEU A 720 2.53 -2.51 20.41
N THR A 721 3.36 -1.74 19.72
CA THR A 721 3.59 -0.31 19.96
C THR A 721 3.27 0.49 18.70
N ALA A 722 2.67 1.66 18.85
CA ALA A 722 2.54 2.65 17.78
C ALA A 722 3.73 3.62 17.82
N VAL A 723 4.19 4.05 16.64
CA VAL A 723 5.26 5.02 16.45
C VAL A 723 4.69 6.23 15.72
N ASP A 724 4.67 7.39 16.38
CA ASP A 724 4.39 8.67 15.72
C ASP A 724 5.65 9.07 14.96
N VAL A 725 5.60 8.96 13.64
CA VAL A 725 6.77 9.19 12.78
C VAL A 725 7.23 10.64 12.89
N ASN A 726 6.30 11.60 12.83
CA ASN A 726 6.61 13.02 12.86
C ASN A 726 7.22 13.47 14.19
N ARG A 727 6.81 12.85 15.29
CA ARG A 727 7.28 13.20 16.64
C ARG A 727 8.47 12.37 17.15
N ARG A 728 8.94 11.41 16.37
CA ARG A 728 9.95 10.41 16.79
C ARG A 728 9.61 9.75 18.13
N SER A 729 8.32 9.59 18.43
CA SER A 729 7.85 9.08 19.71
C SER A 729 7.18 7.72 19.56
N ARG A 730 7.14 6.97 20.67
CA ARG A 730 6.57 5.63 20.72
C ARG A 730 5.55 5.54 21.85
N SER A 731 4.49 4.78 21.62
CA SER A 731 3.51 4.48 22.65
C SER A 731 4.03 3.44 23.64
N GLU A 732 3.36 3.34 24.78
CA GLU A 732 3.43 2.15 25.63
C GLU A 732 2.96 0.90 24.85
N PRO A 733 3.53 -0.28 25.11
CA PRO A 733 3.14 -1.52 24.46
C PRO A 733 1.80 -2.03 24.97
N VAL A 734 0.92 -2.41 24.04
CA VAL A 734 -0.29 -3.18 24.34
C VAL A 734 0.00 -4.66 24.12
N ALA A 735 -0.37 -5.50 25.08
CA ALA A 735 -0.13 -6.94 25.03
C ALA A 735 -1.43 -7.72 24.81
N PHE A 736 -1.35 -8.74 23.98
CA PHE A 736 -2.38 -9.75 23.73
C PHE A 736 -1.78 -11.14 24.00
N THR A 737 -2.48 -11.98 24.76
CA THR A 737 -2.02 -13.34 25.05
C THR A 737 -2.93 -14.38 24.41
N LEU A 738 -2.35 -15.50 23.98
CA LEU A 738 -3.05 -16.60 23.32
C LEU A 738 -2.39 -17.92 23.73
N THR A 739 -3.17 -18.90 24.14
CA THR A 739 -2.68 -20.26 24.38
C THR A 739 -3.19 -21.20 23.29
N VAL A 740 -2.29 -21.83 22.55
CA VAL A 740 -2.61 -22.89 21.57
C VAL A 740 -2.43 -24.24 22.26
N SER A 741 -3.53 -24.94 22.54
CA SER A 741 -3.48 -26.21 23.25
C SER A 741 -3.00 -27.35 22.34
N PRO A 742 -2.18 -28.29 22.86
CA PRO A 742 -1.68 -29.39 22.07
C PRO A 742 -2.81 -30.33 21.67
N PRO A 743 -2.77 -30.90 20.45
CA PRO A 743 -3.69 -31.94 20.05
C PRO A 743 -3.53 -33.18 20.94
N TRP A 744 -4.59 -34.00 21.05
CA TRP A 744 -4.62 -35.11 22.00
C TRP A 744 -3.45 -36.10 21.84
N TRP A 745 -2.94 -36.31 20.63
CA TRP A 745 -1.81 -37.20 20.35
C TRP A 745 -0.44 -36.63 20.79
N LEU A 746 -0.33 -35.34 21.07
CA LEU A 746 0.87 -34.70 21.63
C LEU A 746 0.77 -34.54 23.16
N THR A 747 -0.27 -35.11 23.79
CA THR A 747 -0.41 -35.05 25.25
C THR A 747 0.47 -36.12 25.94
N PRO A 748 0.93 -35.88 27.18
CA PRO A 748 1.72 -36.87 27.93
C PRO A 748 1.03 -38.23 28.07
N TRP A 749 -0.30 -38.25 28.15
CA TRP A 749 -1.09 -39.49 28.23
C TRP A 749 -1.15 -40.26 26.91
N ALA A 750 -1.13 -39.58 25.76
CA ALA A 750 -1.03 -40.25 24.46
C ALA A 750 0.34 -40.89 24.30
N TYR A 751 1.44 -40.20 24.63
CA TYR A 751 2.77 -40.81 24.66
C TYR A 751 2.85 -41.98 25.65
N ALA A 752 2.22 -41.88 26.82
CA ALA A 752 2.13 -43.01 27.76
C ALA A 752 1.31 -44.18 27.18
N GLY A 753 0.23 -43.89 26.45
CA GLY A 753 -0.60 -44.87 25.75
C GLY A 753 0.14 -45.55 24.60
N GLU A 754 0.88 -44.80 23.79
CA GLU A 754 1.76 -45.32 22.73
C GLU A 754 2.87 -46.17 23.32
N ALA A 755 3.55 -45.70 24.38
CA ALA A 755 4.56 -46.48 25.09
C ALA A 755 3.97 -47.78 25.65
N ALA A 756 2.75 -47.74 26.21
CA ALA A 756 2.04 -48.92 26.68
C ALA A 756 1.62 -49.85 25.53
N ALA A 757 1.21 -49.31 24.38
CA ALA A 757 0.87 -50.07 23.19
C ALA A 757 2.11 -50.72 22.56
N VAL A 758 3.25 -50.02 22.51
CA VAL A 758 4.55 -50.56 22.12
C VAL A 758 4.99 -51.64 23.10
N LEU A 759 4.85 -51.42 24.41
CA LEU A 759 5.15 -52.43 25.43
C LEU A 759 4.24 -53.65 25.27
N LEU A 760 2.95 -53.45 25.01
CA LEU A 760 1.98 -54.50 24.74
C LEU A 760 2.32 -55.22 23.44
N LEU A 761 2.72 -54.52 22.38
CA LEU A 761 3.19 -55.10 21.13
C LEU A 761 4.49 -55.86 21.33
N ILE A 762 5.41 -55.41 22.17
CA ILE A 762 6.62 -56.14 22.55
C ILE A 762 6.22 -57.40 23.32
N VAL A 763 5.27 -57.32 24.26
CA VAL A 763 4.76 -58.48 25.02
C VAL A 763 4.00 -59.45 24.12
N LEU A 764 3.19 -58.95 23.19
CA LEU A 764 2.43 -59.74 22.22
C LEU A 764 3.37 -60.34 21.17
N ALA A 765 4.35 -59.60 20.67
CA ALA A 765 5.40 -60.09 19.78
C ALA A 765 6.30 -61.08 20.51
N TRP A 766 6.58 -60.89 21.80
CA TRP A 766 7.32 -61.84 22.63
C TRP A 766 6.50 -63.12 22.82
N ARG A 767 5.20 -63.03 23.14
CA ARG A 767 4.27 -64.16 23.26
C ARG A 767 4.00 -64.86 21.94
N TRP A 768 3.89 -64.10 20.86
CA TRP A 768 3.75 -64.59 19.49
C TRP A 768 5.03 -65.30 19.08
N ARG A 769 6.20 -64.70 19.33
CA ARG A 769 7.52 -65.32 19.16
C ARG A 769 7.69 -66.58 20.01
N THR A 770 7.23 -66.62 21.26
CA THR A 770 7.29 -67.85 22.07
C THR A 770 6.35 -68.92 21.50
N ARG A 771 5.12 -68.56 21.13
CA ARG A 771 4.18 -69.48 20.46
C ARG A 771 4.70 -69.95 19.11
N LEU A 772 5.35 -69.07 18.35
CA LEU A 772 6.02 -69.38 17.09
C LEU A 772 7.25 -70.25 17.29
N LEU A 773 8.05 -70.05 18.34
CA LEU A 773 9.20 -70.88 18.67
C LEU A 773 8.78 -72.27 19.13
N ILE A 774 7.68 -72.39 19.87
CA ILE A 774 7.11 -73.68 20.29
C ILE A 774 6.48 -74.39 19.08
N ALA A 775 5.73 -73.67 18.23
CA ALA A 775 5.21 -74.20 16.98
C ALA A 775 6.32 -74.49 15.95
N HIS A 776 7.43 -73.74 15.97
CA HIS A 776 8.64 -73.99 15.16
C HIS A 776 9.37 -75.21 15.68
N ALA A 777 9.53 -75.43 16.99
CA ALA A 777 10.15 -76.65 17.51
C ALA A 777 9.40 -77.91 17.04
N GLN A 778 8.06 -77.87 17.08
CA GLN A 778 7.19 -78.94 16.61
C GLN A 778 7.15 -79.07 15.07
N ARG A 779 7.32 -77.97 14.31
CA ARG A 779 7.51 -78.00 12.85
C ARG A 779 8.94 -78.37 12.42
N LEU A 780 9.96 -78.06 13.21
CA LEU A 780 11.38 -78.29 12.90
C LEU A 780 11.70 -79.77 12.96
N GLU A 781 11.14 -80.57 13.88
CA GLU A 781 11.33 -82.02 13.81
C GLU A 781 10.77 -82.63 12.52
N GLY A 782 9.63 -82.13 12.02
CA GLY A 782 9.04 -82.59 10.74
C GLY A 782 9.68 -81.98 9.48
N ILE A 783 10.30 -80.81 9.58
CA ILE A 783 10.91 -80.08 8.46
C ILE A 783 12.42 -80.32 8.36
N VAL A 784 13.14 -80.67 9.43
CA VAL A 784 14.59 -80.96 9.41
C VAL A 784 14.93 -82.16 8.51
N GLN A 785 14.02 -83.13 8.37
CA GLN A 785 14.17 -84.21 7.39
C GLN A 785 13.84 -83.81 5.94
N LYS A 786 13.11 -82.71 5.71
CA LYS A 786 12.67 -82.27 4.36
C LYS A 786 13.43 -81.05 3.82
N ARG A 787 13.89 -80.13 4.67
CA ARG A 787 14.62 -78.89 4.32
C ARG A 787 16.15 -78.99 4.26
N THR A 788 16.76 -80.06 4.77
CA THR A 788 18.21 -80.29 4.57
C THR A 788 18.56 -80.57 3.10
N ALA A 789 17.58 -80.99 2.30
CA ALA A 789 17.70 -81.20 0.86
C ALA A 789 17.46 -79.92 0.02
N GLU A 790 16.48 -79.08 0.37
CA GLU A 790 16.08 -77.90 -0.43
C GLU A 790 16.97 -76.65 -0.17
N LEU A 791 17.56 -76.50 1.03
CA LEU A 791 18.40 -75.33 1.35
C LEU A 791 19.78 -75.33 0.66
N ARG A 792 20.29 -76.51 0.28
CA ARG A 792 21.51 -76.62 -0.55
C ARG A 792 21.30 -76.05 -1.95
N GLN A 793 20.08 -76.11 -2.49
CA GLN A 793 19.77 -75.72 -3.86
C GLN A 793 19.62 -74.18 -4.01
N SER A 794 19.07 -73.50 -3.00
CA SER A 794 18.91 -72.02 -3.00
C SER A 794 20.21 -71.24 -2.74
N LEU A 795 21.11 -71.77 -1.91
CA LEU A 795 22.44 -71.17 -1.66
C LEU A 795 23.40 -71.31 -2.86
N GLN A 796 23.15 -72.24 -3.77
CA GLN A 796 23.94 -72.44 -4.99
C GLN A 796 23.53 -71.45 -6.10
N ALA A 797 22.26 -71.06 -6.18
CA ALA A 797 21.76 -70.04 -7.11
C ALA A 797 22.26 -68.61 -6.77
N ARG A 798 22.34 -68.25 -5.49
CA ARG A 798 22.86 -66.93 -5.04
C ARG A 798 24.38 -66.79 -5.23
N ARG A 799 25.13 -67.90 -5.23
CA ARG A 799 26.56 -67.95 -5.56
C ARG A 799 26.85 -67.90 -7.07
N MET A 800 25.91 -68.34 -7.93
CA MET A 800 26.05 -68.23 -9.40
C MET A 800 25.78 -66.82 -9.93
N LEU A 801 24.91 -66.03 -9.29
CA LEU A 801 24.60 -64.64 -9.68
C LEU A 801 25.77 -63.68 -9.38
N LEU A 802 26.45 -63.85 -8.24
CA LEU A 802 27.68 -63.12 -7.90
C LEU A 802 28.89 -63.55 -8.75
N ALA A 803 28.88 -64.76 -9.31
CA ALA A 803 29.94 -65.25 -10.21
C ALA A 803 29.79 -64.71 -11.65
N HIS A 804 28.58 -64.47 -12.14
CA HIS A 804 28.31 -63.90 -13.47
C HIS A 804 28.59 -62.37 -13.53
N VAL A 805 28.16 -61.58 -12.54
CA VAL A 805 28.45 -60.13 -12.47
C VAL A 805 29.96 -59.86 -12.41
N GLY A 806 30.72 -60.71 -11.69
CA GLY A 806 32.18 -60.63 -11.65
C GLY A 806 32.88 -61.06 -12.96
N HIS A 807 32.22 -61.87 -13.80
CA HIS A 807 32.75 -62.27 -15.10
C HIS A 807 32.60 -61.14 -16.13
N ASP A 808 31.45 -60.47 -16.16
CA ASP A 808 31.13 -59.47 -17.19
C ASP A 808 31.77 -58.11 -16.93
N LEU A 809 32.02 -57.75 -15.66
CA LEU A 809 32.85 -56.58 -15.31
C LEU A 809 34.33 -56.80 -15.69
N ARG A 810 34.85 -58.03 -15.67
CA ARG A 810 36.27 -58.32 -15.94
C ARG A 810 36.63 -58.38 -17.44
N ALA A 811 35.68 -58.76 -18.30
CA ALA A 811 35.93 -58.96 -19.73
C ALA A 811 36.40 -57.69 -20.48
N PRO A 812 35.74 -56.51 -20.37
CA PRO A 812 36.20 -55.28 -21.01
C PRO A 812 37.49 -54.73 -20.37
N LEU A 813 37.69 -54.89 -19.06
CA LEU A 813 38.96 -54.54 -18.39
C LEU A 813 40.13 -55.38 -18.91
N GLY A 814 39.91 -56.67 -19.16
CA GLY A 814 40.90 -57.54 -19.82
C GLY A 814 41.21 -57.11 -21.25
N ALA A 815 40.20 -56.66 -22.01
CA ALA A 815 40.38 -56.12 -23.36
C ALA A 815 41.15 -54.79 -23.38
N ILE A 816 40.86 -53.86 -22.46
CA ILE A 816 41.60 -52.60 -22.24
C ILE A 816 43.06 -52.90 -21.87
N MET A 817 43.29 -53.81 -20.92
CA MET A 817 44.64 -54.21 -20.51
C MET A 817 45.43 -54.84 -21.66
N ASN A 818 44.80 -55.67 -22.49
CA ASN A 818 45.44 -56.25 -23.68
C ASN A 818 45.69 -55.23 -24.78
N ALA A 819 44.79 -54.27 -25.00
CA ALA A 819 44.98 -53.17 -25.94
C ALA A 819 46.16 -52.29 -25.49
N VAL A 820 46.22 -51.90 -24.22
CA VAL A 820 47.34 -51.14 -23.64
C VAL A 820 48.65 -51.91 -23.73
N ARG A 821 48.67 -53.21 -23.38
CA ARG A 821 49.88 -54.04 -23.48
C ARG A 821 50.40 -54.15 -24.91
N ARG A 822 49.54 -54.39 -25.90
CA ARG A 822 49.96 -54.49 -27.31
C ARG A 822 50.39 -53.15 -27.89
N TRP A 823 49.70 -52.06 -27.53
CA TRP A 823 50.11 -50.71 -27.90
C TRP A 823 51.52 -50.38 -27.37
N ARG A 824 51.82 -50.80 -26.13
CA ARG A 824 53.13 -50.58 -25.49
C ARG A 824 54.29 -51.38 -26.10
N VAL A 825 53.99 -52.45 -26.84
CA VAL A 825 54.98 -53.30 -27.53
C VAL A 825 55.21 -52.85 -28.99
N GLY A 826 54.58 -51.77 -29.44
CA GLY A 826 54.85 -51.13 -30.74
C GLY A 826 54.08 -51.72 -31.93
N ASP A 827 52.95 -52.40 -31.69
CA ASP A 827 52.06 -52.87 -32.75
C ASP A 827 51.34 -51.67 -33.41
N ALA A 828 51.69 -51.35 -34.66
CA ALA A 828 51.19 -50.17 -35.38
C ALA A 828 49.93 -50.44 -36.24
N GLY A 829 49.37 -51.65 -36.20
CA GLY A 829 48.29 -52.06 -37.11
C GLY A 829 46.86 -51.73 -36.67
N ARG A 830 46.63 -51.17 -35.47
CA ARG A 830 45.27 -50.88 -34.93
C ARG A 830 45.22 -49.61 -34.08
N ASP A 831 44.10 -48.90 -34.14
CA ASP A 831 43.84 -47.67 -33.35
C ASP A 831 43.47 -48.02 -31.90
N TYR A 832 44.50 -48.32 -31.11
CA TYR A 832 44.36 -48.75 -29.72
C TYR A 832 43.69 -47.71 -28.80
N PRO A 833 43.95 -46.38 -28.91
CA PRO A 833 43.24 -45.36 -28.14
C PRO A 833 41.72 -45.43 -28.29
N ARG A 834 41.20 -45.49 -29.53
CA ARG A 834 39.74 -45.62 -29.77
C ARG A 834 39.16 -46.91 -29.23
N ILE A 835 39.90 -48.02 -29.30
CA ILE A 835 39.47 -49.31 -28.74
C ILE A 835 39.36 -49.23 -27.21
N ILE A 836 40.32 -48.58 -26.54
CA ILE A 836 40.30 -48.39 -25.08
C ILE A 836 39.13 -47.50 -24.69
N GLU A 837 38.97 -46.35 -25.36
CA GLU A 837 37.90 -45.39 -25.06
C GLU A 837 36.51 -46.04 -25.19
N ARG A 838 36.29 -46.86 -26.23
CA ARG A 838 35.04 -47.60 -26.42
C ARG A 838 34.73 -48.57 -25.26
N HIS A 839 35.72 -49.35 -24.82
CA HIS A 839 35.50 -50.32 -23.73
C HIS A 839 35.39 -49.65 -22.35
N VAL A 840 35.99 -48.48 -22.15
CA VAL A 840 35.82 -47.68 -20.92
C VAL A 840 34.42 -47.07 -20.86
N ARG A 841 33.94 -46.49 -21.96
CA ARG A 841 32.59 -45.94 -22.05
C ARG A 841 31.52 -47.02 -21.83
N GLN A 842 31.71 -48.19 -22.44
CA GLN A 842 30.85 -49.36 -22.23
C GLN A 842 30.87 -49.88 -20.79
N GLN A 843 31.98 -49.76 -20.07
CA GLN A 843 32.04 -50.12 -18.65
C GLN A 843 31.30 -49.14 -17.75
N MET A 844 31.37 -47.84 -18.05
CA MET A 844 30.66 -46.82 -17.27
C MET A 844 29.16 -46.96 -17.42
N GLU A 845 28.65 -47.12 -18.65
CA GLU A 845 27.21 -47.36 -18.89
C GLU A 845 26.72 -48.60 -18.14
N LEU A 846 27.51 -49.69 -18.13
CA LEU A 846 27.14 -50.91 -17.43
C LEU A 846 27.19 -50.77 -15.90
N ILE A 847 27.96 -49.82 -15.35
CA ILE A 847 28.00 -49.51 -13.91
C ILE A 847 26.83 -48.60 -13.53
N ASP A 848 26.53 -47.59 -14.34
CA ASP A 848 25.41 -46.68 -14.12
C ASP A 848 24.08 -47.44 -14.17
N ASP A 849 23.88 -48.33 -15.15
CA ASP A 849 22.69 -49.18 -15.24
C ASP A 849 22.57 -50.16 -14.05
N LEU A 850 23.69 -50.64 -13.50
CA LEU A 850 23.73 -51.56 -12.35
C LEU A 850 23.44 -50.83 -11.03
N LEU A 851 23.90 -49.58 -10.90
CA LEU A 851 23.57 -48.69 -9.80
C LEU A 851 22.08 -48.31 -9.83
N GLU A 852 21.53 -48.06 -11.02
CA GLU A 852 20.11 -47.75 -11.16
C GLU A 852 19.21 -48.96 -10.86
N PHE A 853 19.56 -50.16 -11.34
CA PHE A 853 18.87 -51.42 -10.98
C PHE A 853 18.99 -51.75 -9.48
N SER A 854 20.16 -51.51 -8.86
CA SER A 854 20.40 -51.74 -7.42
C SER A 854 19.64 -50.78 -6.51
N ARG A 855 19.36 -49.54 -6.96
CA ARG A 855 18.58 -48.56 -6.17
C ARG A 855 17.12 -49.01 -5.98
N GLY A 856 16.61 -49.89 -6.84
CA GLY A 856 15.26 -50.46 -6.78
C GLY A 856 14.98 -51.40 -5.58
N GLU A 857 15.98 -51.81 -4.79
CA GLU A 857 15.78 -52.62 -3.56
C GLU A 857 15.72 -51.78 -2.26
N LEU A 858 15.76 -50.45 -2.34
CA LEU A 858 15.61 -49.56 -1.17
C LEU A 858 14.29 -48.78 -1.26
N THR A 859 13.21 -49.42 -0.79
CA THR A 859 11.89 -48.85 -0.43
C THR A 859 11.76 -47.32 -0.56
N GLY A 860 11.23 -46.83 -1.69
CA GLY A 860 10.95 -45.39 -1.84
C GLY A 860 10.67 -44.85 -3.24
N LEU A 861 10.40 -45.66 -4.26
CA LEU A 861 10.04 -45.15 -5.60
C LEU A 861 8.60 -44.61 -5.58
N GLN A 862 8.45 -43.36 -5.15
CA GLN A 862 7.19 -42.60 -5.26
C GLN A 862 7.19 -41.90 -6.62
N LEU A 863 6.11 -42.07 -7.39
CA LEU A 863 5.86 -41.22 -8.56
C LEU A 863 5.59 -39.80 -8.05
N GLU A 864 6.16 -38.80 -8.71
CA GLU A 864 5.93 -37.38 -8.41
C GLU A 864 5.06 -36.77 -9.52
N PRO A 865 3.74 -37.05 -9.53
CA PRO A 865 2.85 -36.53 -10.56
C PRO A 865 2.70 -35.01 -10.42
N GLN A 866 2.93 -34.29 -11.51
CA GLN A 866 2.78 -32.83 -11.59
C GLN A 866 1.97 -32.46 -12.84
N ALA A 867 1.23 -31.35 -12.77
CA ALA A 867 0.55 -30.81 -13.94
C ALA A 867 1.60 -30.29 -14.94
N GLY A 868 1.44 -30.60 -16.22
CA GLY A 868 2.35 -30.13 -17.26
C GLY A 868 1.74 -30.18 -18.66
N TYR A 869 2.32 -29.39 -19.56
CA TYR A 869 1.90 -29.29 -20.95
C TYR A 869 2.27 -30.56 -21.73
N LEU A 870 1.25 -31.33 -22.13
CA LEU A 870 1.43 -32.63 -22.77
C LEU A 870 2.05 -32.53 -24.17
N HIS A 871 1.61 -31.54 -24.95
CA HIS A 871 2.04 -31.39 -26.34
C HIS A 871 3.51 -30.96 -26.44
N GLY A 872 3.92 -29.96 -25.66
CA GLY A 872 5.34 -29.57 -25.57
C GLY A 872 6.22 -30.74 -25.16
N PHE A 873 5.86 -31.45 -24.09
CA PHE A 873 6.59 -32.63 -23.63
C PHE A 873 6.80 -33.71 -24.71
N ILE A 874 5.74 -34.07 -25.45
CA ILE A 874 5.83 -35.09 -26.50
C ILE A 874 6.68 -34.59 -27.68
N HIS A 875 6.59 -33.31 -28.00
CA HIS A 875 7.39 -32.70 -29.06
C HIS A 875 8.88 -32.72 -28.71
N ASP A 876 9.26 -32.36 -27.47
CA ASP A 876 10.65 -32.43 -27.01
C ASP A 876 11.21 -33.85 -27.11
N VAL A 877 10.42 -34.84 -26.70
CA VAL A 877 10.81 -36.25 -26.78
C VAL A 877 10.99 -36.68 -28.24
N ALA A 878 10.09 -36.22 -29.12
CA ALA A 878 10.17 -36.50 -30.55
C ALA A 878 11.40 -35.84 -31.18
N GLU A 879 11.74 -34.61 -30.82
CA GLU A 879 12.94 -33.90 -31.32
C GLU A 879 14.24 -34.57 -30.84
N GLN A 880 14.31 -34.95 -29.56
CA GLN A 880 15.46 -35.72 -29.07
C GLN A 880 15.59 -37.08 -29.76
N ALA A 881 14.46 -37.73 -30.04
CA ALA A 881 14.44 -39.00 -30.75
C ALA A 881 14.78 -38.85 -32.24
N SER A 882 14.36 -37.77 -32.91
CA SER A 882 14.66 -37.56 -34.34
C SER A 882 16.16 -37.50 -34.59
N LEU A 883 16.90 -36.77 -33.75
CA LEU A 883 18.36 -36.69 -33.79
C LEU A 883 19.03 -38.08 -33.65
N LEU A 884 18.49 -38.94 -32.76
CA LEU A 884 18.99 -40.29 -32.57
C LEU A 884 18.66 -41.20 -33.77
N VAL A 885 17.43 -41.12 -34.28
CA VAL A 885 16.94 -41.92 -35.42
C VAL A 885 17.70 -41.55 -36.70
N GLU A 886 17.86 -40.26 -36.97
CA GLU A 886 18.62 -39.73 -38.12
C GLU A 886 20.11 -40.08 -38.04
N ARG A 887 20.71 -40.01 -36.85
CA ARG A 887 22.11 -40.42 -36.65
C ARG A 887 22.37 -41.88 -37.05
N HIS A 888 21.36 -42.73 -36.94
CA HIS A 888 21.40 -44.13 -37.37
C HIS A 888 20.93 -44.34 -38.82
N GLY A 889 20.72 -43.28 -39.59
CA GLY A 889 20.33 -43.33 -41.01
C GLY A 889 18.86 -43.64 -41.25
N ASN A 890 18.01 -43.57 -40.23
CA ASN A 890 16.59 -43.92 -40.33
C ASN A 890 15.71 -42.70 -40.56
N ARG A 891 14.52 -42.90 -41.16
CA ARG A 891 13.46 -41.88 -41.25
C ARG A 891 12.60 -41.90 -39.99
N PHE A 892 12.32 -40.72 -39.44
CA PHE A 892 11.45 -40.56 -38.28
C PHE A 892 10.07 -40.00 -38.69
N GLU A 893 8.99 -40.63 -38.23
CA GLU A 893 7.61 -40.18 -38.47
C GLU A 893 6.86 -40.05 -37.14
N CYS A 894 6.20 -38.91 -36.92
CA CYS A 894 5.37 -38.68 -35.73
C CYS A 894 3.89 -38.59 -36.09
N ARG A 895 3.02 -39.21 -35.27
CA ARG A 895 1.55 -39.21 -35.46
C ARG A 895 0.86 -38.99 -34.12
N PHE A 896 0.26 -37.82 -33.90
CA PHE A 896 -0.39 -37.47 -32.64
C PHE A 896 -1.88 -37.22 -32.84
N ASP A 897 -2.71 -37.77 -31.95
CA ASP A 897 -4.16 -37.64 -32.01
C ASP A 897 -4.63 -36.24 -31.61
N GLU A 898 -5.47 -35.61 -32.43
CA GLU A 898 -6.03 -34.27 -32.16
C GLU A 898 -6.86 -34.19 -30.87
N ARG A 899 -7.29 -35.32 -30.31
CA ARG A 899 -8.10 -35.37 -29.08
C ARG A 899 -7.27 -35.29 -27.80
N MET A 900 -5.95 -35.23 -27.91
CA MET A 900 -5.08 -35.05 -26.75
C MET A 900 -5.40 -33.75 -25.98
N PRO A 901 -5.46 -33.79 -24.64
CA PRO A 901 -5.64 -32.59 -23.83
C PRO A 901 -4.38 -31.72 -23.82
N ALA A 902 -4.55 -30.43 -23.47
CA ALA A 902 -3.44 -29.49 -23.36
C ALA A 902 -2.54 -29.79 -22.16
N VAL A 903 -3.14 -30.04 -21.00
CA VAL A 903 -2.44 -30.24 -19.72
C VAL A 903 -2.89 -31.56 -19.09
N VAL A 904 -1.93 -32.32 -18.60
CA VAL A 904 -2.17 -33.55 -17.83
C VAL A 904 -1.31 -33.58 -16.58
N VAL A 905 -1.75 -34.33 -15.58
CA VAL A 905 -0.96 -34.62 -14.38
C VAL A 905 -0.18 -35.90 -14.61
N ALA A 906 1.15 -35.81 -14.68
CA ALA A 906 2.03 -36.94 -14.94
C ALA A 906 3.41 -36.77 -14.26
N ASP A 907 4.10 -37.89 -14.01
CA ASP A 907 5.55 -37.86 -13.73
C ASP A 907 6.28 -37.80 -15.08
N PHE A 908 6.43 -36.59 -15.62
CA PHE A 908 7.05 -36.36 -16.93
C PHE A 908 8.49 -36.86 -16.99
N ARG A 909 9.23 -36.89 -15.87
CA ARG A 909 10.61 -37.38 -15.82
C ARG A 909 10.67 -38.88 -16.09
N ARG A 910 9.83 -39.66 -15.40
CA ARG A 910 9.77 -41.12 -15.58
C ARG A 910 9.14 -41.52 -16.91
N LEU A 911 8.13 -40.78 -17.36
CA LEU A 911 7.55 -41.00 -18.68
C LEU A 911 8.57 -40.73 -19.81
N ARG A 912 9.38 -39.66 -19.69
CA ARG A 912 10.48 -39.36 -20.63
C ARG A 912 11.47 -40.51 -20.70
N GLN A 913 11.85 -41.06 -19.54
CA GLN A 913 12.77 -42.19 -19.44
C GLN A 913 12.23 -43.44 -20.14
N VAL A 914 10.94 -43.75 -19.99
CA VAL A 914 10.31 -44.87 -20.70
C VAL A 914 10.33 -44.64 -22.22
N LEU A 915 9.90 -43.47 -22.69
CA LEU A 915 9.79 -43.17 -24.11
C LEU A 915 11.15 -43.15 -24.81
N LEU A 916 12.17 -42.49 -24.22
CA LEU A 916 13.51 -42.44 -24.81
C LEU A 916 14.20 -43.81 -24.82
N ASN A 917 13.94 -44.69 -23.85
CA ASN A 917 14.45 -46.06 -23.88
C ASN A 917 13.84 -46.88 -25.03
N LEU A 918 12.53 -46.74 -25.28
CA LEU A 918 11.86 -47.43 -26.38
C LEU A 918 12.28 -46.85 -27.75
N LEU A 919 12.28 -45.53 -27.89
CA LEU A 919 12.69 -44.83 -29.13
C LEU A 919 14.18 -45.04 -29.43
N GLY A 920 15.04 -45.04 -28.42
CA GLY A 920 16.45 -45.34 -28.56
C GLY A 920 16.71 -46.78 -29.00
N ASN A 921 15.95 -47.75 -28.50
CA ASN A 921 16.00 -49.13 -28.99
C ASN A 921 15.54 -49.20 -30.46
N ALA A 922 14.41 -48.59 -30.81
CA ALA A 922 13.91 -48.56 -32.18
C ALA A 922 14.93 -47.93 -33.16
N ALA A 923 15.52 -46.79 -32.80
CA ALA A 923 16.55 -46.09 -33.58
C ALA A 923 17.79 -46.97 -33.83
N LYS A 924 18.22 -47.69 -32.80
CA LYS A 924 19.45 -48.49 -32.82
C LYS A 924 19.32 -49.82 -33.56
N PHE A 925 18.16 -50.45 -33.51
CA PHE A 925 17.92 -51.77 -34.12
C PHE A 925 17.28 -51.69 -35.51
N THR A 926 17.12 -50.48 -36.03
CA THR A 926 16.66 -50.17 -37.39
C THR A 926 17.80 -49.52 -38.16
N HIS A 927 17.99 -49.89 -39.43
CA HIS A 927 18.99 -49.30 -40.31
C HIS A 927 18.35 -49.00 -41.66
N ASP A 928 18.55 -47.79 -42.18
CA ASP A 928 17.94 -47.28 -43.43
C ASP A 928 16.41 -47.53 -43.50
N GLY A 929 15.75 -47.56 -42.34
CA GLY A 929 14.34 -47.88 -42.19
C GLY A 929 13.52 -46.69 -41.72
N THR A 930 12.30 -46.95 -41.26
CA THR A 930 11.40 -45.97 -40.66
C THR A 930 11.08 -46.33 -39.20
N VAL A 931 11.14 -45.33 -38.31
CA VAL A 931 10.67 -45.39 -36.94
C VAL A 931 9.47 -44.44 -36.81
N VAL A 932 8.34 -44.96 -36.35
CA VAL A 932 7.09 -44.22 -36.16
C VAL A 932 6.79 -44.07 -34.67
N PHE A 933 6.63 -42.84 -34.20
CA PHE A 933 6.13 -42.54 -32.86
C PHE A 933 4.67 -42.08 -32.94
N ARG A 934 3.76 -42.83 -32.31
CA ARG A 934 2.32 -42.54 -32.30
C ARG A 934 1.78 -42.39 -30.88
N VAL A 935 0.92 -41.38 -30.68
CA VAL A 935 0.17 -41.18 -29.41
C VAL A 935 -1.30 -41.04 -29.72
N ASP A 936 -2.10 -42.00 -29.26
CA ASP A 936 -3.56 -42.04 -29.45
C ASP A 936 -4.28 -41.67 -28.14
N ALA A 937 -5.34 -40.86 -28.22
CA ALA A 937 -6.10 -40.41 -27.06
C ALA A 937 -7.49 -41.05 -27.02
N VAL A 938 -7.78 -41.80 -25.95
CA VAL A 938 -9.07 -42.46 -25.71
C VAL A 938 -9.75 -41.79 -24.50
N PRO A 939 -10.87 -41.06 -24.70
CA PRO A 939 -11.63 -40.50 -23.59
C PRO A 939 -12.23 -41.61 -22.75
N GLU A 940 -11.92 -41.65 -21.44
CA GLU A 940 -12.39 -42.71 -20.55
C GLU A 940 -13.57 -42.24 -19.67
N ARG A 941 -13.41 -41.11 -18.97
CA ARG A 941 -14.41 -40.46 -18.09
C ARG A 941 -14.18 -38.94 -18.05
N VAL A 942 -15.17 -38.16 -17.61
CA VAL A 942 -15.02 -36.70 -17.44
C VAL A 942 -13.84 -36.42 -16.50
N GLY A 943 -12.83 -35.68 -16.97
CA GLY A 943 -11.63 -35.32 -16.22
C GLY A 943 -10.46 -36.31 -16.31
N ARG A 944 -10.58 -37.43 -17.05
CA ARG A 944 -9.47 -38.38 -17.29
C ARG A 944 -9.34 -38.76 -18.75
N VAL A 945 -8.10 -38.91 -19.21
CA VAL A 945 -7.79 -39.41 -20.55
C VAL A 945 -6.86 -40.61 -20.46
N ARG A 946 -7.11 -41.62 -21.30
CA ARG A 946 -6.16 -42.70 -21.51
C ARG A 946 -5.34 -42.40 -22.75
N LEU A 947 -4.02 -42.31 -22.58
CA LEU A 947 -3.08 -42.13 -23.70
C LEU A 947 -2.40 -43.45 -24.00
N VAL A 948 -2.39 -43.83 -25.28
CA VAL A 948 -1.70 -45.02 -25.77
C VAL A 948 -0.49 -44.58 -26.57
N PHE A 949 0.69 -44.82 -26.00
CA PHE A 949 1.97 -44.54 -26.65
C PHE A 949 2.41 -45.76 -27.44
N THR A 950 2.74 -45.58 -28.71
CA THR A 950 3.19 -46.64 -29.62
C THR A 950 4.49 -46.22 -30.30
N VAL A 951 5.50 -47.08 -30.25
CA VAL A 951 6.74 -46.95 -31.01
C VAL A 951 6.82 -48.13 -31.98
N GLU A 952 6.87 -47.84 -33.27
CA GLU A 952 6.96 -48.84 -34.33
C GLU A 952 8.26 -48.65 -35.10
N ASP A 953 8.93 -49.74 -35.43
CA ASP A 953 10.10 -49.73 -36.28
C ASP A 953 10.00 -50.79 -37.39
N THR A 954 10.87 -50.65 -38.38
CA THR A 954 10.97 -51.57 -39.54
C THR A 954 12.27 -52.38 -39.50
N GLY A 955 12.88 -52.48 -38.32
CA GLY A 955 14.18 -53.10 -38.09
C GLY A 955 14.13 -54.64 -38.03
N ILE A 956 15.09 -55.20 -37.32
CA ILE A 956 15.38 -56.65 -37.33
C ILE A 956 14.25 -57.53 -36.79
N GLY A 957 13.33 -56.97 -35.99
CA GLY A 957 12.25 -57.71 -35.33
C GLY A 957 12.72 -58.75 -34.30
N MET A 958 11.76 -59.38 -33.61
CA MET A 958 11.99 -60.33 -32.52
C MET A 958 11.22 -61.65 -32.73
N ASP A 959 11.76 -62.75 -32.21
CA ASP A 959 11.10 -64.07 -32.27
C ASP A 959 9.87 -64.15 -31.35
N ALA A 960 8.88 -64.96 -31.74
CA ALA A 960 7.68 -65.21 -30.94
C ALA A 960 8.06 -65.81 -29.56
N GLY A 961 7.74 -65.10 -28.48
CA GLY A 961 8.10 -65.47 -27.10
C GLY A 961 9.41 -64.87 -26.58
N ALA A 962 10.18 -64.14 -27.40
CA ALA A 962 11.41 -63.47 -26.96
C ALA A 962 11.14 -62.34 -25.95
N LEU A 963 9.93 -61.74 -25.97
CA LEU A 963 9.58 -60.63 -25.09
C LEU A 963 9.68 -60.97 -23.61
N GLU A 964 9.14 -62.13 -23.16
CA GLU A 964 9.19 -62.54 -21.73
C GLU A 964 10.63 -62.70 -21.22
N SER A 965 11.54 -63.13 -22.11
CA SER A 965 12.96 -63.28 -21.81
C SER A 965 13.67 -61.92 -21.77
N LEU A 966 13.37 -61.03 -22.73
CA LEU A 966 13.96 -59.68 -22.83
C LEU A 966 13.52 -58.73 -21.71
N GLN A 967 12.40 -59.01 -21.05
CA GLN A 967 11.98 -58.29 -19.84
C GLN A 967 12.82 -58.66 -18.61
N GLN A 968 13.58 -59.76 -18.64
CA GLN A 968 14.49 -60.11 -17.55
C GLN A 968 15.79 -59.31 -17.65
N PRO A 969 16.28 -58.75 -16.52
CA PRO A 969 17.48 -57.94 -16.51
C PRO A 969 18.70 -58.72 -17.05
N PHE A 970 19.55 -58.03 -17.82
CA PHE A 970 20.76 -58.55 -18.48
C PHE A 970 20.52 -59.52 -19.63
N THR A 971 19.27 -59.69 -20.08
CA THR A 971 18.95 -60.62 -21.17
C THR A 971 18.96 -59.89 -22.51
N ARG A 972 19.67 -60.45 -23.50
CA ARG A 972 19.76 -59.90 -24.86
C ARG A 972 19.15 -60.86 -25.87
N GLY A 973 18.50 -60.32 -26.90
CA GLY A 973 17.87 -61.11 -27.96
C GLY A 973 18.91 -61.79 -28.84
N GLY A 974 18.66 -63.04 -29.24
CA GLY A 974 19.59 -63.83 -30.06
C GLY A 974 19.97 -63.16 -31.39
N ASN A 975 19.05 -62.39 -31.96
CA ASN A 975 19.22 -61.68 -33.24
C ASN A 975 19.97 -60.33 -33.11
N ALA A 976 20.28 -59.89 -31.88
CA ALA A 976 20.85 -58.57 -31.56
C ALA A 976 22.33 -58.62 -31.12
N THR A 977 23.03 -59.74 -31.35
CA THR A 977 24.41 -59.98 -30.89
C THR A 977 25.45 -59.00 -31.48
N GLN A 978 25.18 -58.37 -32.62
CA GLN A 978 26.08 -57.39 -33.27
C GLN A 978 25.92 -55.94 -32.77
N HIS A 979 24.89 -55.61 -31.99
CA HIS A 979 24.60 -54.24 -31.54
C HIS A 979 24.92 -54.07 -30.04
N GLU A 980 25.72 -53.08 -29.64
CA GLU A 980 26.20 -52.90 -28.25
C GLU A 980 25.08 -52.47 -27.29
N GLY A 981 24.81 -53.15 -26.17
CA GLY A 981 23.84 -52.71 -25.13
C GLY A 981 23.83 -53.61 -23.88
N SER A 982 23.40 -53.06 -22.72
CA SER A 982 23.47 -53.71 -21.39
C SER A 982 22.39 -54.75 -21.11
N GLY A 983 21.27 -54.72 -21.84
CA GLY A 983 20.12 -55.62 -21.60
C GLY A 983 19.29 -55.24 -20.38
N LEU A 984 19.47 -54.03 -19.81
CA LEU A 984 18.72 -53.53 -18.65
C LEU A 984 17.57 -52.59 -19.01
N GLY A 985 17.67 -51.87 -20.14
CA GLY A 985 16.70 -50.81 -20.50
C GLY A 985 15.24 -51.28 -20.55
N LEU A 986 14.95 -52.47 -21.10
CA LEU A 986 13.58 -52.98 -21.18
C LEU A 986 13.05 -53.45 -19.82
N ALA A 987 13.91 -53.99 -18.95
CA ALA A 987 13.55 -54.36 -17.58
C ALA A 987 13.19 -53.11 -16.74
N ILE A 988 13.91 -52.01 -16.93
CA ILE A 988 13.62 -50.71 -16.30
C ILE A 988 12.27 -50.17 -16.78
N VAL A 989 12.00 -50.24 -18.09
CA VAL A 989 10.71 -49.84 -18.68
C VAL A 989 9.54 -50.61 -18.05
N VAL A 990 9.65 -51.94 -17.92
CA VAL A 990 8.59 -52.77 -17.32
C VAL A 990 8.36 -52.40 -15.86
N GLN A 991 9.42 -52.19 -15.08
CA GLN A 991 9.29 -51.82 -13.67
C GLN A 991 8.62 -50.44 -13.49
N LEU A 992 9.02 -49.44 -14.29
CA LEU A 992 8.40 -48.11 -14.26
C LEU A 992 6.93 -48.15 -14.69
N LEU A 993 6.60 -48.88 -15.75
CA LEU A 993 5.22 -49.03 -16.21
C LEU A 993 4.34 -49.72 -15.17
N GLN A 994 4.83 -50.75 -14.48
CA GLN A 994 4.10 -51.39 -13.37
C GLN A 994 3.77 -50.39 -12.24
N HIS A 995 4.71 -49.51 -11.89
CA HIS A 995 4.46 -48.45 -10.90
C HIS A 995 3.45 -47.40 -11.40
N MET A 996 3.41 -47.14 -12.71
CA MET A 996 2.40 -46.29 -13.35
C MET A 996 1.05 -47.02 -13.58
N GLY A 997 0.92 -48.29 -13.19
CA GLY A 997 -0.28 -49.09 -13.41
C GLY A 997 -0.51 -49.51 -14.87
N ALA A 998 0.51 -49.41 -15.72
CA ALA A 998 0.47 -49.76 -17.14
C ALA A 998 1.26 -51.04 -17.43
N GLN A 999 0.98 -51.67 -18.57
CA GLN A 999 1.70 -52.84 -19.06
C GLN A 999 2.28 -52.54 -20.45
N LEU A 1000 3.47 -53.08 -20.71
CA LEU A 1000 4.09 -53.02 -22.03
C LEU A 1000 3.63 -54.20 -22.87
N ASP A 1001 2.99 -53.90 -24.00
CA ASP A 1001 2.65 -54.86 -25.05
C ASP A 1001 3.65 -54.72 -26.20
N ALA A 1002 4.00 -55.85 -26.84
CA ALA A 1002 4.84 -55.81 -28.02
C ALA A 1002 4.37 -56.81 -29.09
N GLU A 1003 4.34 -56.35 -30.33
CA GLU A 1003 4.10 -57.16 -31.52
C GLU A 1003 5.34 -57.08 -32.40
N SER A 1004 5.93 -58.22 -32.73
CA SER A 1004 7.09 -58.26 -33.61
C SER A 1004 7.21 -59.61 -34.30
N ALA A 1005 7.73 -59.59 -35.52
CA ALA A 1005 8.12 -60.79 -36.25
C ALA A 1005 9.53 -60.58 -36.82
N PRO A 1006 10.38 -61.63 -36.87
CA PRO A 1006 11.73 -61.50 -37.40
C PRO A 1006 11.75 -60.95 -38.82
N GLY A 1007 12.52 -59.89 -39.06
CA GLY A 1007 12.68 -59.22 -40.36
C GLY A 1007 11.56 -58.24 -40.75
N SER A 1008 10.54 -58.04 -39.89
CA SER A 1008 9.40 -57.15 -40.15
C SER A 1008 9.26 -56.01 -39.13
N GLY A 1009 10.32 -55.72 -38.36
CA GLY A 1009 10.33 -54.69 -37.32
C GLY A 1009 9.59 -55.05 -36.02
N SER A 1010 9.53 -54.11 -35.09
CA SER A 1010 8.85 -54.24 -33.80
C SER A 1010 7.88 -53.08 -33.54
N ARG A 1011 6.75 -53.40 -32.89
CA ARG A 1011 5.76 -52.44 -32.36
C ARG A 1011 5.71 -52.62 -30.86
N PHE A 1012 6.07 -51.60 -30.09
CA PHE A 1012 5.90 -51.55 -28.65
C PHE A 1012 4.80 -50.54 -28.29
N SER A 1013 3.85 -50.94 -27.45
CA SER A 1013 2.78 -50.05 -27.01
C SER A 1013 2.48 -50.20 -25.52
N PHE A 1014 2.13 -49.10 -24.87
CA PHE A 1014 1.58 -49.11 -23.52
C PHE A 1014 0.51 -48.03 -23.37
N GLY A 1015 -0.52 -48.32 -22.58
CA GLY A 1015 -1.58 -47.37 -22.25
C GLY A 1015 -1.52 -46.97 -20.79
N ALA A 1016 -1.52 -45.67 -20.51
CA ALA A 1016 -1.56 -45.12 -19.16
C ALA A 1016 -2.68 -44.08 -19.01
N ASP A 1017 -3.27 -44.03 -17.82
CA ASP A 1017 -4.38 -43.13 -17.49
C ASP A 1017 -3.82 -41.87 -16.82
N PHE A 1018 -4.26 -40.70 -17.32
CA PHE A 1018 -3.82 -39.39 -16.83
C PHE A 1018 -5.03 -38.55 -16.43
N ASP A 1019 -4.89 -37.84 -15.30
CA ASP A 1019 -5.84 -36.81 -14.90
C ASP A 1019 -5.64 -35.57 -15.79
N VAL A 1020 -6.74 -35.03 -16.33
CA VAL A 1020 -6.73 -33.81 -17.15
C VAL A 1020 -6.80 -32.62 -16.23
N ALA A 1021 -5.80 -31.75 -16.30
CA ALA A 1021 -5.75 -30.51 -15.53
C ALA A 1021 -6.08 -29.31 -16.43
N ASN A 1022 -6.39 -28.18 -15.80
CA ASN A 1022 -6.50 -26.90 -16.50
C ASN A 1022 -5.16 -26.15 -16.50
N GLU A 1023 -4.97 -25.25 -17.45
CA GLU A 1023 -3.79 -24.37 -17.47
C GLU A 1023 -3.74 -23.41 -16.27
N ASP A 1024 -4.83 -23.25 -15.52
CA ASP A 1024 -4.88 -22.48 -14.27
C ASP A 1024 -4.22 -23.23 -13.08
N GLU A 1025 -4.02 -24.54 -13.21
CA GLU A 1025 -3.41 -25.41 -12.18
C GLU A 1025 -1.88 -25.52 -12.34
N LEU A 1026 -1.31 -24.89 -13.37
CA LEU A 1026 0.13 -24.79 -13.59
C LEU A 1026 0.70 -23.62 -12.77
N GLU A 1027 1.80 -23.86 -12.04
CA GLU A 1027 2.59 -22.76 -11.47
C GLU A 1027 3.14 -21.90 -12.62
N ALA A 1028 2.92 -20.59 -12.56
CA ALA A 1028 3.35 -19.67 -13.59
C ALA A 1028 4.84 -19.38 -13.46
N GLU A 1029 5.68 -20.32 -13.90
CA GLU A 1029 7.10 -20.09 -14.11
C GLU A 1029 7.37 -20.05 -15.62
N PHE A 1030 7.79 -18.88 -16.12
CA PHE A 1030 8.53 -18.84 -17.38
C PHE A 1030 9.94 -19.31 -17.03
N GLU A 1031 10.36 -20.48 -17.54
CA GLU A 1031 11.69 -21.01 -17.22
C GLU A 1031 12.76 -19.99 -17.64
N ALA A 1032 13.47 -19.45 -16.64
CA ALA A 1032 14.56 -18.49 -16.82
C ALA A 1032 15.80 -19.22 -17.37
N GLY A 1033 15.75 -19.56 -18.65
CA GLY A 1033 16.81 -20.27 -19.35
C GLY A 1033 17.12 -19.63 -20.69
N GLY A 1034 18.40 -19.29 -20.91
CA GLY A 1034 18.97 -18.84 -22.18
C GLY A 1034 19.48 -17.40 -22.17
N ASP A 1035 20.69 -17.21 -22.69
CA ASP A 1035 21.30 -15.89 -22.91
C ASP A 1035 20.65 -15.29 -24.18
N ILE A 1036 19.62 -14.48 -23.98
CA ILE A 1036 19.02 -13.64 -25.01
C ILE A 1036 19.93 -12.42 -25.02
N GLY A 1037 20.82 -12.29 -26.00
CA GLY A 1037 21.82 -11.20 -26.04
C GLY A 1037 21.20 -9.78 -25.99
N ASP A 1038 22.00 -8.73 -26.19
CA ASP A 1038 21.51 -7.34 -26.16
C ASP A 1038 20.43 -7.07 -27.23
N VAL A 1039 19.17 -7.26 -26.87
CA VAL A 1039 17.98 -6.98 -27.69
C VAL A 1039 17.30 -5.72 -27.13
N ASP A 1040 17.06 -4.75 -28.01
CA ASP A 1040 16.27 -3.54 -27.71
C ASP A 1040 15.12 -3.43 -28.72
N GLY A 1041 13.89 -3.44 -28.21
CA GLY A 1041 12.66 -3.33 -29.00
C GLY A 1041 12.39 -1.95 -29.59
N GLU A 1042 13.17 -0.93 -29.21
CA GLU A 1042 13.07 0.47 -29.66
C GLU A 1042 11.68 1.10 -29.44
N GLY A 1043 10.93 0.62 -28.45
CA GLY A 1043 9.58 1.10 -28.14
C GLY A 1043 8.51 0.66 -29.15
N ARG A 1044 8.77 -0.35 -29.98
CA ARG A 1044 7.77 -0.85 -30.94
C ARG A 1044 6.64 -1.60 -30.23
N ALA A 1045 5.40 -1.35 -30.66
CA ALA A 1045 4.21 -1.86 -30.00
C ALA A 1045 3.88 -3.33 -30.36
N ILE A 1046 3.80 -4.22 -29.36
CA ILE A 1046 3.40 -5.63 -29.54
C ILE A 1046 2.10 -5.90 -28.80
N LEU A 1047 1.07 -6.37 -29.50
CA LEU A 1047 -0.22 -6.72 -28.92
C LEU A 1047 -0.22 -8.16 -28.38
N VAL A 1048 -0.48 -8.34 -27.08
CA VAL A 1048 -0.52 -9.64 -26.41
C VAL A 1048 -1.96 -10.02 -26.07
N VAL A 1049 -2.50 -11.02 -26.78
CA VAL A 1049 -3.86 -11.56 -26.64
C VAL A 1049 -3.84 -12.89 -25.89
N GLU A 1050 -3.84 -12.81 -24.55
CA GLU A 1050 -3.80 -13.96 -23.65
C GLU A 1050 -4.94 -13.83 -22.63
N PRO A 1051 -5.90 -14.77 -22.57
CA PRO A 1051 -7.06 -14.62 -21.68
C PRO A 1051 -6.70 -14.73 -20.20
N HIS A 1052 -5.66 -15.48 -19.84
CA HIS A 1052 -5.29 -15.65 -18.45
C HIS A 1052 -4.49 -14.44 -17.93
N PRO A 1053 -4.97 -13.74 -16.88
CA PRO A 1053 -4.41 -12.45 -16.47
C PRO A 1053 -2.95 -12.53 -16.02
N MET A 1054 -2.58 -13.60 -15.31
CA MET A 1054 -1.22 -13.77 -14.79
C MET A 1054 -0.22 -14.08 -15.92
N ARG A 1055 -0.62 -14.85 -16.94
CA ARG A 1055 0.24 -15.17 -18.09
C ARG A 1055 0.40 -13.96 -19.01
N ARG A 1056 -0.69 -13.22 -19.22
CA ARG A 1056 -0.67 -11.97 -19.98
C ARG A 1056 0.29 -10.96 -19.35
N ALA A 1057 0.25 -10.81 -18.02
CA ALA A 1057 1.18 -9.95 -17.29
C ALA A 1057 2.63 -10.38 -17.48
N VAL A 1058 2.95 -11.67 -17.29
CA VAL A 1058 4.33 -12.19 -17.47
C VAL A 1058 4.85 -11.98 -18.89
N LEU A 1059 4.03 -12.20 -19.92
CA LEU A 1059 4.42 -11.96 -21.31
C LEU A 1059 4.64 -10.47 -21.61
N CYS A 1060 3.79 -9.60 -21.08
CA CYS A 1060 3.97 -8.14 -21.17
C CYS A 1060 5.26 -7.69 -20.47
N ASP A 1061 5.47 -8.12 -19.22
CA ASP A 1061 6.66 -7.78 -18.45
C ASP A 1061 7.96 -8.26 -19.14
N LEU A 1062 7.92 -9.45 -19.76
CA LEU A 1062 9.05 -9.97 -20.55
C LEU A 1062 9.36 -9.05 -21.74
N LEU A 1063 8.35 -8.72 -22.55
CA LEU A 1063 8.51 -7.89 -23.74
C LEU A 1063 8.95 -6.45 -23.38
N ASP A 1064 8.34 -5.86 -22.36
CA ASP A 1064 8.69 -4.52 -21.86
C ASP A 1064 10.13 -4.48 -21.33
N GLY A 1065 10.57 -5.57 -20.68
CA GLY A 1065 11.95 -5.75 -20.20
C GLY A 1065 13.01 -5.75 -21.32
N TYR A 1066 12.63 -6.10 -22.56
CA TYR A 1066 13.50 -6.05 -23.74
C TYR A 1066 13.22 -4.82 -24.64
N GLY A 1067 12.59 -3.77 -24.11
CA GLY A 1067 12.43 -2.48 -24.80
C GLY A 1067 11.29 -2.41 -25.81
N PHE A 1068 10.38 -3.38 -25.85
CA PHE A 1068 9.12 -3.27 -26.61
C PHE A 1068 8.05 -2.53 -25.79
N GLU A 1069 7.02 -2.02 -26.45
CA GLU A 1069 5.81 -1.50 -25.78
C GLU A 1069 4.70 -2.54 -25.89
N SER A 1070 4.45 -3.32 -24.82
CA SER A 1070 3.44 -4.36 -24.87
C SER A 1070 2.03 -3.82 -24.59
N ILE A 1071 1.05 -4.24 -25.41
CA ILE A 1071 -0.35 -3.86 -25.27
C ILE A 1071 -1.17 -5.11 -24.89
N PRO A 1072 -1.78 -5.17 -23.70
CA PRO A 1072 -2.52 -6.36 -23.28
C PRO A 1072 -3.98 -6.39 -23.78
N ALA A 1073 -4.43 -7.55 -24.24
CA ALA A 1073 -5.84 -7.84 -24.55
C ALA A 1073 -6.29 -9.18 -23.97
N ALA A 1074 -7.50 -9.24 -23.41
CA ALA A 1074 -8.05 -10.46 -22.79
C ALA A 1074 -8.89 -11.31 -23.76
N ASP A 1075 -9.37 -10.72 -24.86
CA ASP A 1075 -10.23 -11.38 -25.82
C ASP A 1075 -10.05 -10.80 -27.24
N ALA A 1076 -10.63 -11.50 -28.23
CA ALA A 1076 -10.53 -11.12 -29.63
C ALA A 1076 -11.20 -9.78 -29.96
N ALA A 1077 -12.26 -9.38 -29.23
CA ALA A 1077 -12.97 -8.13 -29.49
C ALA A 1077 -12.10 -6.93 -29.10
N SER A 1078 -11.52 -6.99 -27.91
CA SER A 1078 -10.59 -5.98 -27.39
C SER A 1078 -9.35 -5.86 -28.29
N ALA A 1079 -8.80 -6.99 -28.73
CA ALA A 1079 -7.67 -7.01 -29.66
C ALA A 1079 -7.98 -6.30 -30.98
N LEU A 1080 -9.15 -6.54 -31.58
CA LEU A 1080 -9.55 -5.89 -32.84
C LEU A 1080 -9.80 -4.38 -32.69
N ASP A 1081 -10.33 -3.94 -31.55
CA ASP A 1081 -10.50 -2.52 -31.26
C ASP A 1081 -9.14 -1.81 -31.11
N ILE A 1082 -8.14 -2.48 -30.54
CA ILE A 1082 -6.77 -1.97 -30.44
C ILE A 1082 -6.13 -1.86 -31.82
N VAL A 1083 -6.11 -2.96 -32.60
CA VAL A 1083 -5.51 -2.98 -33.95
C VAL A 1083 -6.10 -1.89 -34.87
N ARG A 1084 -7.39 -1.56 -34.71
CA ARG A 1084 -8.04 -0.47 -35.48
C ARG A 1084 -7.61 0.93 -35.08
N ARG A 1085 -7.25 1.13 -33.81
CA ARG A 1085 -6.83 2.44 -33.29
C ARG A 1085 -5.34 2.65 -33.51
N GLU A 1086 -4.55 1.59 -33.32
CA GLU A 1086 -3.10 1.60 -33.31
C GLU A 1086 -2.59 0.25 -33.84
N PRO A 1087 -2.04 0.20 -35.06
CA PRO A 1087 -1.56 -1.05 -35.66
C PRO A 1087 -0.25 -1.49 -34.98
N PRO A 1088 -0.21 -2.65 -34.31
CA PRO A 1088 1.00 -3.15 -33.66
C PRO A 1088 1.98 -3.72 -34.70
N VAL A 1089 3.27 -3.82 -34.34
CA VAL A 1089 4.30 -4.46 -35.19
C VAL A 1089 4.22 -5.99 -35.15
N LEU A 1090 3.59 -6.56 -34.12
CA LEU A 1090 3.36 -8.00 -33.96
C LEU A 1090 2.12 -8.21 -33.08
N VAL A 1091 1.33 -9.24 -33.39
CA VAL A 1091 0.26 -9.75 -32.52
C VAL A 1091 0.65 -11.13 -32.01
N VAL A 1092 0.76 -11.28 -30.70
CA VAL A 1092 0.91 -12.59 -30.04
C VAL A 1092 -0.46 -13.01 -29.55
N THR A 1093 -0.97 -14.16 -29.98
CA THR A 1093 -2.31 -14.63 -29.60
C THR A 1093 -2.32 -16.07 -29.15
N GLU A 1094 -3.27 -16.41 -28.28
CA GLU A 1094 -3.66 -17.79 -27.97
C GLU A 1094 -4.70 -18.30 -28.97
N GLN A 1095 -4.77 -19.62 -29.17
CA GLN A 1095 -5.75 -20.27 -30.04
C GLN A 1095 -7.16 -20.25 -29.43
N ARG A 1096 -7.27 -20.46 -28.12
CA ARG A 1096 -8.55 -20.46 -27.40
C ARG A 1096 -8.77 -19.13 -26.70
N LEU A 1097 -9.72 -18.35 -27.20
CA LEU A 1097 -10.08 -17.04 -26.65
C LEU A 1097 -11.53 -17.06 -26.12
N PRO A 1098 -11.86 -16.29 -25.07
CA PRO A 1098 -13.23 -16.17 -24.59
C PRO A 1098 -14.16 -15.68 -25.71
N GLY A 1099 -15.20 -16.46 -26.03
CA GLY A 1099 -16.21 -16.09 -27.03
C GLY A 1099 -15.74 -16.09 -28.50
N SER A 1100 -14.49 -16.46 -28.79
CA SER A 1100 -13.93 -16.53 -30.14
C SER A 1100 -12.82 -17.60 -30.22
N ASP A 1101 -12.09 -17.64 -31.33
CA ASP A 1101 -10.85 -18.41 -31.45
C ASP A 1101 -9.77 -17.55 -32.12
N GLY A 1102 -8.50 -17.91 -31.92
CA GLY A 1102 -7.36 -17.19 -32.50
C GLY A 1102 -7.35 -17.21 -34.03
N TRP A 1103 -8.00 -18.19 -34.66
CA TRP A 1103 -8.11 -18.27 -36.13
C TRP A 1103 -9.07 -17.23 -36.70
N ARG A 1104 -10.19 -16.96 -36.01
CA ARG A 1104 -11.11 -15.86 -36.35
C ARG A 1104 -10.46 -14.51 -36.13
N LEU A 1105 -9.68 -14.37 -35.06
CA LEU A 1105 -8.89 -13.16 -34.82
C LEU A 1105 -7.87 -12.95 -35.95
N LEU A 1106 -7.11 -13.98 -36.33
CA LEU A 1106 -6.19 -13.94 -37.47
C LEU A 1106 -6.91 -13.55 -38.76
N HIS A 1107 -8.07 -14.16 -39.05
CA HIS A 1107 -8.83 -13.82 -40.25
C HIS A 1107 -9.25 -12.34 -40.27
N ALA A 1108 -9.71 -11.82 -39.13
CA ALA A 1108 -10.11 -10.43 -38.99
C ALA A 1108 -8.92 -9.47 -39.09
N ILE A 1109 -7.77 -9.81 -38.49
CA ILE A 1109 -6.52 -9.04 -38.64
C ILE A 1109 -6.10 -9.02 -40.10
N ARG A 1110 -6.08 -10.17 -40.79
CA ARG A 1110 -5.74 -10.25 -42.23
C ARG A 1110 -6.67 -9.45 -43.13
N GLN A 1111 -7.92 -9.20 -42.73
CA GLN A 1111 -8.83 -8.31 -43.46
C GLN A 1111 -8.58 -6.83 -43.17
N LEU A 1112 -8.11 -6.50 -41.97
CA LEU A 1112 -7.81 -5.12 -41.55
C LEU A 1112 -6.45 -4.67 -42.06
N ASP A 1113 -5.42 -5.46 -41.79
CA ASP A 1113 -4.05 -5.23 -42.21
C ASP A 1113 -3.35 -6.58 -42.47
N PRO A 1114 -3.16 -6.97 -43.74
CA PRO A 1114 -2.44 -8.20 -44.09
C PRO A 1114 -0.96 -8.19 -43.67
N SER A 1115 -0.36 -7.03 -43.43
CA SER A 1115 1.08 -6.87 -43.20
C SER A 1115 1.54 -7.13 -41.77
N VAL A 1116 0.61 -7.11 -40.80
CA VAL A 1116 0.93 -7.32 -39.38
C VAL A 1116 1.20 -8.81 -39.12
N PRO A 1117 2.39 -9.21 -38.65
CA PRO A 1117 2.65 -10.59 -38.30
C PRO A 1117 1.83 -11.01 -37.06
N VAL A 1118 1.42 -12.28 -37.02
CA VAL A 1118 0.65 -12.89 -35.94
C VAL A 1118 1.32 -14.19 -35.51
N LEU A 1119 1.90 -14.17 -34.31
CA LEU A 1119 2.48 -15.32 -33.62
C LEU A 1119 1.40 -16.03 -32.82
N LEU A 1120 1.23 -17.34 -33.06
CA LEU A 1120 0.40 -18.19 -32.21
C LEU A 1120 1.25 -18.76 -31.07
N TYR A 1121 0.99 -18.34 -29.82
CA TYR A 1121 1.60 -18.93 -28.63
C TYR A 1121 0.55 -19.74 -27.86
N ALA A 1122 0.57 -21.07 -28.02
CA ALA A 1122 -0.56 -21.93 -27.65
C ALA A 1122 -0.17 -23.23 -26.94
N ALA A 1123 -1.04 -23.73 -26.06
CA ALA A 1123 -0.87 -25.03 -25.39
C ALA A 1123 -1.28 -26.24 -26.24
N LEU A 1124 -1.93 -25.99 -27.39
CA LEU A 1124 -2.36 -27.01 -28.34
C LEU A 1124 -1.75 -26.71 -29.70
N SER A 1125 -1.46 -27.75 -30.46
CA SER A 1125 -1.06 -27.58 -31.86
C SER A 1125 -2.13 -26.82 -32.67
N PRO A 1126 -1.72 -26.02 -33.68
CA PRO A 1126 -2.63 -25.19 -34.48
C PRO A 1126 -3.75 -26.02 -35.11
N ARG A 1127 -5.01 -25.76 -34.74
CA ARG A 1127 -6.17 -26.44 -35.32
C ARG A 1127 -6.80 -25.62 -36.43
N ARG A 1128 -6.25 -25.74 -37.63
CA ARG A 1128 -6.71 -25.01 -38.80
C ARG A 1128 -8.19 -25.30 -39.09
N PRO A 1129 -9.03 -24.28 -39.30
CA PRO A 1129 -10.41 -24.48 -39.75
C PRO A 1129 -10.46 -25.23 -41.08
N PRO A 1130 -11.33 -26.25 -41.24
CA PRO A 1130 -11.40 -27.04 -42.47
C PRO A 1130 -11.77 -26.15 -43.67
N GLY A 1131 -10.88 -26.12 -44.68
CA GLY A 1131 -11.09 -25.40 -45.95
C GLY A 1131 -10.56 -23.95 -46.03
N GLY A 1132 -9.89 -23.42 -45.00
CA GLY A 1132 -9.32 -22.06 -45.02
C GLY A 1132 -7.85 -22.02 -45.47
N SER A 1133 -7.44 -21.03 -46.27
CA SER A 1133 -6.04 -20.79 -46.69
C SER A 1133 -5.21 -19.94 -45.71
N LEU A 1134 -5.75 -19.66 -44.51
CA LEU A 1134 -5.09 -18.83 -43.49
C LEU A 1134 -3.99 -19.62 -42.76
N GLU A 1135 -2.88 -18.95 -42.46
CA GLU A 1135 -1.75 -19.47 -41.68
C GLU A 1135 -1.23 -18.35 -40.76
N PHE A 1136 -0.82 -18.73 -39.55
CA PHE A 1136 -0.07 -17.86 -38.65
C PHE A 1136 1.35 -17.70 -39.18
N ASP A 1137 2.00 -16.57 -38.93
CA ASP A 1137 3.35 -16.31 -39.43
C ASP A 1137 4.39 -17.13 -38.68
N ASP A 1138 4.12 -17.46 -37.42
CA ASP A 1138 4.88 -18.43 -36.64
C ASP A 1138 4.02 -19.06 -35.53
N VAL A 1139 4.47 -20.20 -35.01
CA VAL A 1139 3.78 -20.97 -33.97
C VAL A 1139 4.77 -21.44 -32.92
N LEU A 1140 4.47 -21.13 -31.66
CA LEU A 1140 5.24 -21.59 -30.50
C LEU A 1140 4.33 -22.33 -29.52
N LEU A 1141 4.75 -23.52 -29.09
CA LEU A 1141 4.00 -24.34 -28.15
C LEU A 1141 4.41 -24.05 -26.71
N LYS A 1142 3.43 -24.09 -25.80
CA LYS A 1142 3.69 -24.05 -24.34
C LYS A 1142 4.16 -25.43 -23.85
N PRO A 1143 5.18 -25.52 -22.97
CA PRO A 1143 5.95 -24.42 -22.39
C PRO A 1143 7.09 -24.02 -23.34
N ALA A 1144 7.37 -22.72 -23.43
CA ALA A 1144 8.56 -22.21 -24.11
C ALA A 1144 9.42 -21.42 -23.13
N THR A 1145 10.73 -21.49 -23.31
CA THR A 1145 11.69 -20.66 -22.56
C THR A 1145 11.60 -19.20 -22.99
N ALA A 1146 12.11 -18.28 -22.15
CA ALA A 1146 12.22 -16.87 -22.52
C ALA A 1146 13.01 -16.69 -23.83
N ALA A 1147 14.09 -17.46 -24.01
CA ALA A 1147 14.93 -17.38 -25.20
C ALA A 1147 14.21 -17.83 -26.48
N GLU A 1148 13.46 -18.93 -26.43
CA GLU A 1148 12.67 -19.40 -27.59
C GLU A 1148 11.56 -18.41 -27.95
N PHE A 1149 10.87 -17.87 -26.94
CA PHE A 1149 9.84 -16.87 -27.15
C PHE A 1149 10.40 -15.60 -27.81
N MET A 1150 11.49 -15.05 -27.27
CA MET A 1150 12.11 -13.84 -27.83
C MET A 1150 12.75 -14.10 -29.20
N ALA A 1151 13.29 -15.28 -29.46
CA ALA A 1151 13.81 -15.63 -30.79
C ALA A 1151 12.70 -15.62 -31.86
N CYS A 1152 11.49 -16.09 -31.53
CA CYS A 1152 10.33 -15.98 -32.41
C CYS A 1152 9.90 -14.53 -32.62
N VAL A 1153 9.83 -13.73 -31.55
CA VAL A 1153 9.46 -12.31 -31.63
C VAL A 1153 10.44 -11.53 -32.52
N MET A 1154 11.75 -11.70 -32.32
CA MET A 1154 12.76 -10.99 -33.11
C MET A 1154 12.71 -11.35 -34.59
N ARG A 1155 12.54 -12.64 -34.92
CA ARG A 1155 12.41 -13.10 -36.31
C ARG A 1155 11.22 -12.48 -37.04
N LEU A 1156 10.12 -12.19 -36.34
CA LEU A 1156 8.91 -11.62 -36.93
C LEU A 1156 8.92 -10.09 -36.98
N VAL A 1157 9.70 -9.43 -36.11
CA VAL A 1157 9.73 -7.97 -35.98
C VAL A 1157 10.88 -7.33 -36.78
N GLU A 1158 11.94 -8.07 -37.10
CA GLU A 1158 13.01 -7.59 -37.99
C GLU A 1158 12.65 -7.72 -39.49
N PRO A 1159 12.79 -6.66 -40.29
CA PRO A 1159 12.58 -6.74 -41.73
C PRO A 1159 13.71 -7.56 -42.39
N VAL A 1160 13.34 -8.56 -43.19
CA VAL A 1160 14.28 -9.29 -44.07
C VAL A 1160 14.99 -8.26 -44.96
N THR A 1161 16.22 -7.91 -44.63
CA THR A 1161 17.12 -7.25 -45.56
C THR A 1161 17.49 -8.27 -46.63
N ASP A 1162 16.97 -8.09 -47.84
CA ASP A 1162 17.47 -8.74 -49.05
C ASP A 1162 18.98 -8.50 -49.17
N ASN A 1163 19.77 -9.45 -48.68
CA ASN A 1163 21.18 -9.60 -49.01
C ASN A 1163 21.56 -11.08 -48.78
N GLU A 1164 21.24 -11.91 -49.79
CA GLU A 1164 22.10 -12.96 -50.36
C GLU A 1164 21.27 -13.96 -51.18
N THR A 1165 20.80 -13.50 -52.35
CA THR A 1165 20.74 -14.39 -53.53
C THR A 1165 22.09 -14.29 -54.23
N GLY A 1166 22.99 -15.24 -53.97
CA GLY A 1166 24.35 -15.10 -54.49
C GLY A 1166 25.36 -16.24 -54.34
N ALA A 1167 24.97 -17.52 -54.30
CA ALA A 1167 25.80 -18.61 -54.85
C ALA A 1167 25.04 -19.95 -54.82
N ALA A 1168 24.46 -20.33 -55.96
CA ALA A 1168 24.17 -21.71 -56.27
C ALA A 1168 25.47 -22.48 -56.55
N GLY A 1169 25.57 -23.69 -56.01
CA GLY A 1169 26.60 -24.69 -56.27
C GLY A 1169 26.24 -25.99 -55.58
#